data_AF-R7I1M1-F1
#
_entry.id   AF-R7I1M1-F1
#
_cell.length_a   1.000
_cell.length_b   1.000
_cell.length_c   1.000
_cell.angle_alpha   90.00
_cell.angle_beta   90.00
_cell.angle_gamma   90.00
#
_symmetry.space_group_name_H-M   'P 1'
#
loop_
_entity.id
_entity.type
_entity.pdbx_description
1 polymer ?
#
loop_
_entity_poly.entity_id
_entity_poly.type
_entity_poly.pdbx_seq_one_letter_code
_entity_poly.pdbx_strand_id
1 'polypeptide(L)'
;MLKKIFITLIFLLITTNITNSEELIKQQGKIPDYSYIYLGPDKYEKFNRKVFAFNLGLNKYAIRPVHILWCSILPEYGIERIQSAYQNIEYPKRLVSSLIQKDFKTTKSETARFFTNTTLGLGGMFDPAKKIFKIDPINEDMEQALTKCKCNSGSYLVLPVMNGTTARGIAGKILDTSLNPTTYVGTPVLAMVKAGLTVNRTSKMQPLIKMVESTYADPYDIAKKMYGVENHIKSNNFDRKEILTKGFETAQEEIANNKINNNESTLDIKEQNKNEINNEEKLTVAEILKGGTNIDNIILKSYNLENSQLMADMLLFDYNPQNPVVDSMRTALFDIPEKDKSIWNEMSIWNRCFTKQIKTSSVNITPEKENYKFKYILQKDKNSPLAIIYPSIGEGIVSEHSAVFAKLFYDAGYSVIIQGSHFQWEFVKSMPDNYAPGIPSQDAEYLRLITAKIINQLEKKYNCKFQEKVLIGTSFGALTTLFVADKEYKNNTLNITKYISICPPIELVYAMEQIDKGIDKWDRNTENLKNTAAKTAAKAVQLVEKKEDNKNFNINALPFTEEEGLLITSFVMHQKLSDLIFTIEQTKKNQKTDIYEKIYNMNYEDYVRKYVLGNTYKTLEDLRFDSSILSLSDYLQNNNNYKIYHSLNDYLVNHSQLKKLKLCTGKKTVILNNGAHLGFLYTNEFINELKKDIAIPNKIANSKN
;
A
#
# COMPACT_ATOMS: atom_id res chain seq x y z
N MET A 1 -11.91 -10.71 -47.77
CA MET A 1 -12.40 -11.90 -47.06
C MET A 1 -12.03 -11.90 -45.57
N LEU A 2 -10.76 -11.68 -45.19
CA LEU A 2 -10.32 -11.63 -43.78
C LEU A 2 -11.06 -10.59 -42.90
N LYS A 3 -11.31 -9.36 -43.40
CA LYS A 3 -12.07 -8.33 -42.65
C LYS A 3 -13.50 -8.76 -42.30
N LYS A 4 -14.18 -9.48 -43.22
CA LYS A 4 -15.54 -9.99 -42.97
C LYS A 4 -15.49 -11.14 -41.96
N ILE A 5 -14.54 -12.08 -42.10
CA ILE A 5 -14.37 -13.19 -41.14
C ILE A 5 -14.08 -12.67 -39.73
N PHE A 6 -13.26 -11.63 -39.58
CA PHE A 6 -12.92 -11.04 -38.29
C PHE A 6 -14.11 -10.33 -37.63
N ILE A 7 -14.90 -9.60 -38.41
CA ILE A 7 -16.14 -8.95 -37.94
C ILE A 7 -17.19 -10.00 -37.55
N THR A 8 -17.34 -11.08 -38.33
CA THR A 8 -18.27 -12.17 -38.02
C THR A 8 -17.86 -12.94 -36.75
N LEU A 9 -16.56 -13.16 -36.52
CA LEU A 9 -16.06 -13.79 -35.28
C LEU A 9 -16.34 -12.92 -34.04
N ILE A 10 -16.16 -11.60 -34.17
CA ILE A 10 -16.46 -10.64 -33.11
C ILE A 10 -17.96 -10.62 -32.82
N PHE A 11 -18.80 -10.64 -33.86
CA PHE A 11 -20.25 -10.70 -33.69
C PHE A 11 -20.70 -11.99 -33.01
N LEU A 12 -20.07 -13.13 -33.33
CA LEU A 12 -20.34 -14.43 -32.67
C LEU A 12 -19.90 -14.47 -31.19
N LEU A 13 -18.82 -13.77 -30.86
CA LEU A 13 -18.32 -13.60 -29.48
C LEU A 13 -19.24 -12.70 -28.63
N ILE A 14 -19.97 -11.78 -29.26
CA ILE A 14 -20.93 -10.89 -28.60
C ILE A 14 -22.25 -11.62 -28.27
N THR A 15 -22.65 -12.62 -29.07
CA THR A 15 -23.97 -13.28 -28.95
C THR A 15 -23.99 -14.55 -28.09
N THR A 16 -22.85 -15.06 -27.61
CA THR A 16 -22.80 -16.30 -26.83
C THR A 16 -22.44 -16.02 -25.38
N ASN A 17 -23.43 -15.69 -24.54
CA ASN A 17 -23.44 -15.92 -23.08
C ASN A 17 -24.82 -15.52 -22.51
N ILE A 18 -25.83 -16.38 -22.69
CA ILE A 18 -27.01 -16.41 -21.80
C ILE A 18 -26.83 -17.64 -20.93
N THR A 19 -26.19 -17.45 -19.79
CA THR A 19 -26.29 -18.24 -18.55
C THR A 19 -25.34 -17.61 -17.54
N ASN A 20 -25.73 -17.64 -16.26
CA ASN A 20 -24.93 -17.35 -15.05
C ASN A 20 -25.53 -16.27 -14.12
N SER A 21 -26.83 -16.36 -13.83
CA SER A 21 -27.34 -15.88 -12.54
C SER A 21 -27.07 -16.92 -11.42
N GLU A 22 -27.02 -18.22 -11.74
CA GLU A 22 -26.84 -19.29 -10.73
C GLU A 22 -25.38 -19.51 -10.29
N GLU A 23 -24.38 -19.12 -11.09
CA GLU A 23 -22.97 -19.36 -10.77
C GLU A 23 -22.40 -18.36 -9.73
N LEU A 24 -23.01 -17.17 -9.62
CA LEU A 24 -22.64 -16.11 -8.67
C LEU A 24 -22.83 -16.51 -7.21
N ILE A 25 -23.78 -17.41 -6.93
CA ILE A 25 -24.11 -17.87 -5.58
C ILE A 25 -23.13 -18.95 -5.09
N LYS A 26 -22.49 -19.67 -6.02
CA LYS A 26 -21.76 -20.91 -5.68
C LYS A 26 -20.30 -20.69 -5.27
N GLN A 27 -19.79 -19.45 -5.29
CA GLN A 27 -18.36 -19.14 -5.16
C GLN A 27 -18.04 -17.98 -4.21
N GLN A 28 -18.92 -17.63 -3.28
CA GLN A 28 -18.57 -16.68 -2.21
C GLN A 28 -17.65 -17.37 -1.20
N GLY A 29 -16.34 -17.25 -1.38
CA GLY A 29 -15.37 -17.57 -0.33
C GLY A 29 -15.54 -16.64 0.87
N LYS A 30 -14.85 -16.93 1.99
CA LYS A 30 -14.80 -16.02 3.17
C LYS A 30 -14.45 -14.58 2.78
N ILE A 31 -13.67 -14.42 1.70
CA ILE A 31 -13.11 -13.16 1.25
C ILE A 31 -13.53 -12.89 -0.22
N PRO A 32 -14.09 -11.71 -0.57
CA PRO A 32 -14.43 -11.30 -1.93
C PRO A 32 -13.28 -11.45 -2.92
N ASP A 33 -13.54 -12.26 -3.93
CA ASP A 33 -12.78 -12.24 -5.16
C ASP A 33 -13.22 -11.02 -6.00
N TYR A 34 -12.53 -9.89 -5.82
CA TYR A 34 -12.80 -8.66 -6.60
C TYR A 34 -12.70 -8.90 -8.11
N SER A 35 -11.76 -9.74 -8.54
CA SER A 35 -11.61 -10.10 -9.94
C SER A 35 -12.90 -10.73 -10.48
N TYR A 36 -13.47 -11.68 -9.74
CA TYR A 36 -14.76 -12.30 -10.08
C TYR A 36 -15.94 -11.32 -9.97
N ILE A 37 -16.00 -10.50 -8.91
CA ILE A 37 -17.09 -9.51 -8.70
C ILE A 37 -17.20 -8.53 -9.87
N TYR A 38 -16.08 -8.09 -10.44
CA TYR A 38 -16.06 -7.13 -11.54
C TYR A 38 -16.14 -7.77 -12.93
N LEU A 39 -15.46 -8.90 -13.15
CA LEU A 39 -15.27 -9.47 -14.50
C LEU A 39 -15.94 -10.84 -14.70
N GLY A 40 -16.42 -11.48 -13.63
CA GLY A 40 -16.93 -12.85 -13.65
C GLY A 40 -15.82 -13.90 -13.85
N PRO A 41 -16.19 -15.15 -14.19
CA PRO A 41 -15.22 -16.22 -14.37
C PRO A 41 -14.30 -15.97 -15.57
N ASP A 42 -13.00 -16.12 -15.35
CA ASP A 42 -11.99 -16.02 -16.40
C ASP A 42 -11.96 -17.31 -17.24
N LYS A 43 -12.81 -17.35 -18.28
CA LYS A 43 -12.94 -18.50 -19.19
C LYS A 43 -11.66 -18.81 -19.97
N TYR A 44 -10.81 -17.80 -20.20
CA TYR A 44 -9.61 -17.91 -21.03
C TYR A 44 -8.32 -17.76 -20.22
N GLU A 45 -8.34 -18.01 -18.91
CA GLU A 45 -7.22 -17.75 -18.01
C GLU A 45 -5.88 -18.34 -18.49
N LYS A 46 -5.89 -19.59 -18.99
CA LYS A 46 -4.67 -20.24 -19.52
C LYS A 46 -4.06 -19.47 -20.71
N PHE A 47 -4.90 -18.93 -21.58
CA PHE A 47 -4.47 -18.09 -22.71
C PHE A 47 -4.02 -16.72 -22.19
N ASN A 48 -4.84 -16.09 -21.34
CA ASN A 48 -4.61 -14.76 -20.79
C ASN A 48 -3.28 -14.68 -20.03
N ARG A 49 -2.97 -15.66 -19.16
CA ARG A 49 -1.69 -15.74 -18.44
C ARG A 49 -0.48 -15.84 -19.37
N LYS A 50 -0.59 -16.63 -20.45
CA LYS A 50 0.49 -16.78 -21.45
C LYS A 50 0.74 -15.47 -22.21
N VAL A 51 -0.33 -14.83 -22.70
CA VAL A 51 -0.23 -13.55 -23.41
C VAL A 51 0.25 -12.45 -22.48
N PHE A 52 -0.18 -12.44 -21.22
CA PHE A 52 0.31 -11.52 -20.20
C PHE A 52 1.81 -11.69 -19.98
N ALA A 53 2.31 -12.92 -19.82
CA ALA A 53 3.74 -13.18 -19.71
C ALA A 53 4.52 -12.73 -20.96
N PHE A 54 3.96 -12.92 -22.16
CA PHE A 54 4.52 -12.39 -23.40
C PHE A 54 4.58 -10.85 -23.38
N ASN A 55 3.50 -10.17 -22.97
CA ASN A 55 3.46 -8.71 -22.87
C ASN A 55 4.46 -8.16 -21.85
N LEU A 56 4.65 -8.82 -20.70
CA LEU A 56 5.69 -8.45 -19.74
C LEU A 56 7.09 -8.59 -20.34
N GLY A 57 7.36 -9.69 -21.06
CA GLY A 57 8.62 -9.90 -21.77
C GLY A 57 8.87 -8.81 -22.83
N LEU A 58 7.86 -8.53 -23.66
CA LEU A 58 7.91 -7.47 -24.66
C LEU A 58 8.14 -6.10 -24.01
N ASN A 59 7.48 -5.81 -22.89
CA ASN A 59 7.67 -4.57 -22.16
C ASN A 59 9.10 -4.44 -21.66
N LYS A 60 9.63 -5.49 -21.03
CA LYS A 60 10.98 -5.51 -20.46
C LYS A 60 12.07 -5.36 -21.52
N TYR A 61 11.96 -6.06 -22.64
CA TYR A 61 13.04 -6.17 -23.64
C TYR A 61 12.91 -5.22 -24.83
N ALA A 62 11.71 -4.72 -25.16
CA ALA A 62 11.50 -3.85 -26.32
C ALA A 62 10.90 -2.49 -25.93
N ILE A 63 9.71 -2.46 -25.32
CA ILE A 63 8.97 -1.21 -25.08
C ILE A 63 9.73 -0.29 -24.11
N ARG A 64 10.24 -0.83 -23.00
CA ARG A 64 10.95 -0.04 -21.99
C ARG A 64 12.26 0.58 -22.53
N PRO A 65 13.14 -0.13 -23.25
CA PRO A 65 14.28 0.48 -23.92
C PRO A 65 13.89 1.57 -24.94
N VAL A 66 12.90 1.30 -25.79
CA VAL A 66 12.40 2.29 -26.76
C VAL A 66 11.88 3.54 -26.07
N HIS A 67 11.15 3.36 -24.96
CA HIS A 67 10.68 4.46 -24.13
C HIS A 67 11.83 5.29 -23.54
N ILE A 68 12.86 4.64 -22.96
CA ILE A 68 14.03 5.36 -22.42
C ILE A 68 14.68 6.21 -23.52
N LEU A 69 14.81 5.67 -24.72
CA LEU A 69 15.35 6.40 -25.87
C LEU A 69 14.45 7.57 -26.29
N TRP A 70 13.14 7.34 -26.40
CA TRP A 70 12.15 8.36 -26.75
C TRP A 70 12.19 9.56 -25.80
N CYS A 71 12.19 9.31 -24.50
CA CYS A 71 12.30 10.36 -23.48
C CYS A 71 13.69 11.02 -23.40
N SER A 72 14.73 10.39 -23.97
CA SER A 72 16.07 10.99 -24.02
C SER A 72 16.25 11.95 -25.19
N ILE A 73 15.49 11.76 -26.28
CA ILE A 73 15.63 12.54 -27.52
C ILE A 73 14.68 13.75 -27.54
N LEU A 74 13.45 13.60 -27.04
CA LEU A 74 12.41 14.62 -27.18
C LEU A 74 12.21 15.42 -25.88
N PRO A 75 12.18 16.76 -25.94
CA PRO A 75 11.89 17.58 -24.77
C PRO A 75 10.44 17.36 -24.30
N GLU A 76 10.26 17.22 -22.99
CA GLU A 76 8.97 16.99 -22.33
C GLU A 76 7.91 18.00 -22.78
N TYR A 77 8.30 19.27 -22.86
CA TYR A 77 7.45 20.34 -23.38
C TYR A 77 6.82 20.01 -24.73
N GLY A 78 7.61 19.52 -25.69
CA GLY A 78 7.10 19.18 -27.03
C GLY A 78 6.12 18.00 -27.00
N ILE A 79 6.44 16.98 -26.21
CA ILE A 79 5.59 15.79 -26.03
C ILE A 79 4.22 16.20 -25.45
N GLU A 80 4.21 17.07 -24.44
CA GLU A 80 2.96 17.56 -23.83
C GLU A 80 2.09 18.31 -24.84
N ARG A 81 2.67 19.18 -25.68
CA ARG A 81 1.91 19.92 -26.71
C ARG A 81 1.28 18.98 -27.74
N ILE A 82 2.03 18.00 -28.22
CA ILE A 82 1.53 17.00 -29.16
C ILE A 82 0.43 16.17 -28.50
N GLN A 83 0.59 15.81 -27.22
CA GLN A 83 -0.42 15.09 -26.46
C GLN A 83 -1.71 15.91 -26.30
N SER A 84 -1.62 17.20 -25.95
CA SER A 84 -2.78 18.09 -25.83
C SER A 84 -3.51 18.26 -27.18
N ALA A 85 -2.76 18.48 -28.26
CA ALA A 85 -3.33 18.62 -29.59
C ALA A 85 -4.05 17.32 -30.02
N TYR A 86 -3.43 16.17 -29.78
CA TYR A 86 -4.03 14.88 -30.07
C TYR A 86 -5.30 14.62 -29.24
N GLN A 87 -5.29 14.93 -27.94
CA GLN A 87 -6.49 14.84 -27.09
C GLN A 87 -7.62 15.74 -27.58
N ASN A 88 -7.30 16.92 -28.11
CA ASN A 88 -8.28 17.82 -28.73
C ASN A 88 -8.86 17.22 -30.03
N ILE A 89 -8.04 16.60 -30.87
CA ILE A 89 -8.49 15.90 -32.10
C ILE A 89 -9.38 14.70 -31.77
N GLU A 90 -9.15 14.02 -30.65
CA GLU A 90 -9.99 12.91 -30.18
C GLU A 90 -11.36 13.35 -29.64
N TYR A 91 -11.71 14.64 -29.66
CA TYR A 91 -13.00 15.15 -29.19
C TYR A 91 -14.24 14.42 -29.75
N PRO A 92 -14.32 14.06 -31.06
CA PRO A 92 -15.53 13.41 -31.61
C PRO A 92 -15.90 12.11 -30.89
N LYS A 93 -14.93 11.29 -30.47
CA LYS A 93 -15.21 10.06 -29.74
C LYS A 93 -15.86 10.34 -28.38
N ARG A 94 -15.36 11.37 -27.67
CA ARG A 94 -15.89 11.79 -26.36
C ARG A 94 -17.29 12.36 -26.50
N LEU A 95 -17.51 13.21 -27.51
CA LEU A 95 -18.81 13.79 -27.84
C LEU A 95 -19.87 12.70 -28.10
N VAL A 96 -19.57 11.76 -29.00
CA VAL A 96 -20.50 10.70 -29.37
C VAL A 96 -20.74 9.77 -28.18
N SER A 97 -19.68 9.39 -27.45
CA SER A 97 -19.82 8.56 -26.24
C SER A 97 -20.70 9.24 -25.20
N SER A 98 -20.43 10.49 -24.82
CA SER A 98 -21.18 11.19 -23.77
C SER A 98 -22.65 11.42 -24.15
N LEU A 99 -22.94 11.63 -25.44
CA LEU A 99 -24.32 11.71 -25.95
C LEU A 99 -25.05 10.38 -25.84
N ILE A 100 -24.41 9.25 -26.20
CA ILE A 100 -24.99 7.91 -26.05
C ILE A 100 -25.24 7.60 -24.57
N GLN A 101 -24.33 8.02 -23.69
CA GLN A 101 -24.47 7.89 -22.25
C GLN A 101 -25.56 8.81 -21.64
N LYS A 102 -26.12 9.74 -22.44
CA LYS A 102 -27.06 10.78 -22.00
C LYS A 102 -26.48 11.72 -20.93
N ASP A 103 -25.16 11.86 -20.90
CA ASP A 103 -24.46 12.77 -19.99
C ASP A 103 -24.28 14.15 -20.65
N PHE A 104 -25.36 14.93 -20.64
CA PHE A 104 -25.37 16.27 -21.25
C PHE A 104 -24.44 17.27 -20.53
N LYS A 105 -24.20 17.08 -19.23
CA LYS A 105 -23.28 17.93 -18.45
C LYS A 105 -21.85 17.75 -18.98
N THR A 106 -21.41 16.50 -19.12
CA THR A 106 -20.10 16.16 -19.67
C THR A 106 -19.99 16.57 -21.13
N THR A 107 -21.03 16.32 -21.93
CA THR A 107 -21.08 16.73 -23.34
C THR A 107 -20.82 18.23 -23.48
N LYS A 108 -21.53 19.07 -22.72
CA LYS A 108 -21.35 20.52 -22.73
C LYS A 108 -19.94 20.92 -22.30
N SER A 109 -19.43 20.31 -21.23
CA SER A 109 -18.07 20.56 -20.70
C SER A 109 -16.99 20.25 -21.74
N GLU A 110 -17.01 19.06 -22.33
CA GLU A 110 -16.04 18.64 -23.35
C GLU A 110 -16.16 19.45 -24.64
N THR A 111 -17.38 19.83 -25.04
CA THR A 111 -17.61 20.72 -26.19
C THR A 111 -16.98 22.10 -25.94
N ALA A 112 -17.21 22.68 -24.76
CA ALA A 112 -16.61 23.95 -24.37
C ALA A 112 -15.07 23.86 -24.34
N ARG A 113 -14.52 22.76 -23.79
CA ARG A 113 -13.08 22.49 -23.80
C ARG A 113 -12.53 22.45 -25.22
N PHE A 114 -13.18 21.71 -26.13
CA PHE A 114 -12.75 21.59 -27.52
C PHE A 114 -12.70 22.95 -28.21
N PHE A 115 -13.77 23.76 -28.14
CA PHE A 115 -13.77 25.08 -28.77
C PHE A 115 -12.72 26.01 -28.14
N THR A 116 -12.61 26.03 -26.81
CA THR A 116 -11.66 26.88 -26.09
C THR A 116 -10.21 26.51 -26.43
N ASN A 117 -9.88 25.21 -26.43
CA ASN A 117 -8.53 24.74 -26.72
C ASN A 117 -8.20 24.83 -28.21
N THR A 118 -9.19 24.70 -29.10
CA THR A 118 -8.97 24.89 -30.54
C THR A 118 -8.70 26.36 -30.88
N THR A 119 -9.46 27.28 -30.28
CA THR A 119 -9.37 28.73 -30.57
C THR A 119 -8.24 29.41 -29.80
N LEU A 120 -8.31 29.41 -28.46
CA LEU A 120 -7.33 30.06 -27.59
C LEU A 120 -6.10 29.19 -27.35
N GLY A 121 -6.24 27.87 -27.50
CA GLY A 121 -5.15 26.92 -27.26
C GLY A 121 -4.33 26.57 -28.51
N LEU A 122 -4.43 27.35 -29.58
CA LEU A 122 -3.71 27.16 -30.84
C LEU A 122 -3.90 25.75 -31.42
N GLY A 123 -5.15 25.40 -31.76
CA GLY A 123 -5.49 24.08 -32.31
C GLY A 123 -5.40 22.94 -31.30
N GLY A 124 -5.42 23.24 -30.00
CA GLY A 124 -5.35 22.27 -28.91
C GLY A 124 -3.95 22.00 -28.38
N MET A 125 -2.91 22.66 -28.89
CA MET A 125 -1.54 22.54 -28.34
C MET A 125 -1.44 23.03 -26.89
N PHE A 126 -2.32 23.95 -26.50
CA PHE A 126 -2.45 24.46 -25.13
C PHE A 126 -3.84 24.13 -24.59
N ASP A 127 -3.96 23.96 -23.27
CA ASP A 127 -5.23 23.69 -22.57
C ASP A 127 -5.65 24.90 -21.69
N PRO A 128 -6.04 26.04 -22.29
CA PRO A 128 -6.62 27.17 -21.55
C PRO A 128 -7.92 26.78 -20.83
N ALA A 129 -8.67 25.80 -21.32
CA ALA A 129 -9.89 25.35 -20.65
C ALA A 129 -9.60 24.81 -19.23
N LYS A 130 -8.56 23.98 -19.04
CA LYS A 130 -8.14 23.53 -17.70
C LYS A 130 -7.47 24.66 -16.92
N LYS A 131 -6.52 25.39 -17.52
CA LYS A 131 -5.65 26.33 -16.78
C LYS A 131 -6.38 27.62 -16.36
N ILE A 132 -7.15 28.21 -17.25
CA ILE A 132 -7.82 29.51 -17.07
C ILE A 132 -9.25 29.30 -16.58
N PHE A 133 -10.02 28.48 -17.30
CA PHE A 133 -11.46 28.33 -17.04
C PHE A 133 -11.80 27.21 -16.05
N LYS A 134 -10.79 26.48 -15.56
CA LYS A 134 -10.93 25.39 -14.57
C LYS A 134 -11.93 24.31 -14.99
N ILE A 135 -12.06 24.08 -16.29
CA ILE A 135 -12.88 23.00 -16.83
C ILE A 135 -11.98 21.80 -17.01
N ASP A 136 -12.13 20.75 -16.20
CA ASP A 136 -11.27 19.57 -16.28
C ASP A 136 -11.64 18.62 -17.42
N PRO A 137 -10.66 17.90 -18.01
CA PRO A 137 -10.94 16.86 -18.99
C PRO A 137 -11.68 15.68 -18.36
N ILE A 138 -12.69 15.19 -19.08
CA ILE A 138 -13.41 13.95 -18.76
C ILE A 138 -13.20 12.99 -19.93
N ASN A 139 -12.51 11.88 -19.67
CA ASN A 139 -12.13 10.93 -20.71
C ASN A 139 -13.22 9.86 -20.90
N GLU A 140 -14.30 10.22 -21.60
CA GLU A 140 -15.33 9.27 -22.01
C GLU A 140 -14.91 8.46 -23.25
N ASP A 141 -15.20 7.15 -23.24
CA ASP A 141 -14.94 6.25 -24.36
C ASP A 141 -16.17 5.41 -24.76
N MET A 142 -16.09 4.72 -25.89
CA MET A 142 -17.21 3.94 -26.39
C MET A 142 -17.47 2.65 -25.59
N GLU A 143 -16.52 2.16 -24.77
CA GLU A 143 -16.81 1.06 -23.85
C GLU A 143 -17.82 1.51 -22.78
N GLN A 144 -17.65 2.71 -22.21
CA GLN A 144 -18.60 3.31 -21.27
C GLN A 144 -19.97 3.57 -21.91
N ALA A 145 -20.00 4.05 -23.16
CA ALA A 145 -21.24 4.22 -23.93
C ALA A 145 -22.01 2.90 -24.09
N LEU A 146 -21.31 1.83 -24.47
CA LEU A 146 -21.90 0.50 -24.58
C LEU A 146 -22.38 -0.01 -23.21
N THR A 147 -21.70 0.33 -22.11
CA THR A 147 -22.19 -0.01 -20.76
C THR A 147 -23.54 0.64 -20.47
N LYS A 148 -23.73 1.93 -20.79
CA LYS A 148 -25.02 2.63 -20.60
C LYS A 148 -26.12 2.08 -21.50
N CYS A 149 -25.77 1.55 -22.67
CA CYS A 149 -26.67 0.79 -23.54
C CYS A 149 -27.00 -0.62 -23.02
N LYS A 150 -26.58 -0.97 -21.79
CA LYS A 150 -26.77 -2.29 -21.17
C LYS A 150 -26.10 -3.44 -21.93
N CYS A 151 -25.05 -3.16 -22.70
CA CYS A 151 -24.25 -4.22 -23.30
C CYS A 151 -23.43 -4.93 -22.21
N ASN A 152 -23.53 -6.26 -22.18
CA ASN A 152 -22.74 -7.09 -21.26
C ASN A 152 -21.25 -6.91 -21.53
N SER A 153 -20.44 -6.91 -20.47
CA SER A 153 -18.98 -6.80 -20.57
C SER A 153 -18.38 -7.95 -21.41
N GLY A 154 -18.92 -9.16 -21.24
CA GLY A 154 -18.38 -10.38 -21.83
C GLY A 154 -17.12 -10.86 -21.10
N SER A 155 -16.51 -11.94 -21.61
CA SER A 155 -15.33 -12.55 -20.99
C SER A 155 -14.11 -11.62 -21.01
N TYR A 156 -13.31 -11.69 -19.94
CA TYR A 156 -12.01 -11.04 -19.87
C TYR A 156 -11.00 -11.71 -20.81
N LEU A 157 -10.20 -10.90 -21.50
CA LEU A 157 -9.19 -11.33 -22.46
C LEU A 157 -7.95 -10.44 -22.37
N VAL A 158 -6.77 -11.06 -22.41
CA VAL A 158 -5.50 -10.34 -22.58
C VAL A 158 -5.04 -10.50 -24.02
N LEU A 159 -4.77 -9.37 -24.68
CA LEU A 159 -4.36 -9.32 -26.08
C LEU A 159 -2.85 -9.04 -26.19
N PRO A 160 -2.15 -9.54 -27.23
CA PRO A 160 -0.76 -9.18 -27.46
C PRO A 160 -0.59 -7.67 -27.60
N VAL A 161 0.47 -7.10 -27.02
CA VAL A 161 0.83 -5.67 -27.03
C VAL A 161 -0.15 -4.76 -26.25
N MET A 162 -1.38 -5.21 -26.01
CA MET A 162 -2.42 -4.46 -25.32
C MET A 162 -2.62 -4.98 -23.89
N ASN A 163 -3.17 -4.13 -23.03
CA ASN A 163 -3.58 -4.54 -21.68
C ASN A 163 -4.82 -5.45 -21.70
N GLY A 164 -5.16 -6.00 -20.54
CA GLY A 164 -6.43 -6.71 -20.33
C GLY A 164 -7.63 -5.90 -20.81
N THR A 165 -8.61 -6.59 -21.40
CA THR A 165 -9.81 -5.98 -21.98
C THR A 165 -10.97 -6.96 -21.87
N THR A 166 -12.19 -6.48 -22.06
CA THR A 166 -13.38 -7.32 -22.23
C THR A 166 -13.83 -7.36 -23.70
N ALA A 167 -14.78 -8.25 -24.04
CA ALA A 167 -15.38 -8.28 -25.37
C ALA A 167 -16.04 -6.93 -25.70
N ARG A 168 -16.75 -6.33 -24.75
CA ARG A 168 -17.30 -4.97 -24.86
C ARG A 168 -16.20 -3.93 -25.05
N GLY A 169 -15.09 -4.03 -24.32
CA GLY A 169 -13.95 -3.13 -24.48
C GLY A 169 -13.28 -3.22 -25.84
N ILE A 170 -13.24 -4.41 -26.46
CA ILE A 170 -12.76 -4.55 -27.86
C ILE A 170 -13.71 -3.83 -28.82
N ALA A 171 -15.03 -4.04 -28.68
CA ALA A 171 -16.02 -3.35 -29.50
C ALA A 171 -15.94 -1.83 -29.31
N GLY A 172 -15.82 -1.36 -28.06
CA GLY A 172 -15.60 0.05 -27.72
C GLY A 172 -14.39 0.63 -28.42
N LYS A 173 -13.22 -0.02 -28.31
CA LYS A 173 -11.98 0.42 -29.00
C LYS A 173 -12.11 0.48 -30.52
N ILE A 174 -12.86 -0.43 -31.14
CA ILE A 174 -13.12 -0.40 -32.59
C ILE A 174 -13.98 0.83 -32.95
N LEU A 175 -15.01 1.11 -32.16
CA LEU A 175 -15.85 2.29 -32.33
C LEU A 175 -15.06 3.59 -32.09
N ASP A 176 -14.26 3.65 -31.02
CA ASP A 176 -13.36 4.78 -30.74
C ASP A 176 -12.39 5.03 -31.92
N THR A 177 -11.82 3.96 -32.47
CA THR A 177 -10.91 4.05 -33.62
C THR A 177 -11.63 4.58 -34.86
N SER A 178 -12.88 4.19 -35.05
CA SER A 178 -13.73 4.67 -36.17
C SER A 178 -14.16 6.12 -35.99
N LEU A 179 -14.32 6.59 -34.75
CA LEU A 179 -14.68 7.98 -34.45
C LEU A 179 -13.47 8.91 -34.36
N ASN A 180 -12.26 8.38 -34.39
CA ASN A 180 -11.04 9.18 -34.32
C ASN A 180 -10.67 9.72 -35.71
N PRO A 181 -10.68 11.04 -35.94
CA PRO A 181 -10.35 11.64 -37.24
C PRO A 181 -8.96 11.23 -37.75
N THR A 182 -8.00 11.01 -36.83
CA THR A 182 -6.63 10.64 -37.19
C THR A 182 -6.54 9.24 -37.83
N THR A 183 -7.57 8.40 -37.74
CA THR A 183 -7.60 7.07 -38.37
C THR A 183 -7.73 7.16 -39.88
N TYR A 184 -8.36 8.21 -40.40
CA TYR A 184 -8.60 8.40 -41.82
C TYR A 184 -7.47 9.15 -42.54
N VAL A 185 -6.56 9.75 -41.77
CA VAL A 185 -5.39 10.45 -42.28
C VAL A 185 -4.19 9.51 -42.18
N GLY A 186 -3.75 8.98 -43.32
CA GLY A 186 -2.67 7.99 -43.39
C GLY A 186 -1.33 8.58 -43.85
N THR A 187 -0.71 9.45 -43.06
CA THR A 187 0.64 9.98 -43.38
C THR A 187 1.73 9.32 -42.55
N PRO A 188 2.95 9.12 -43.10
CA PRO A 188 4.08 8.61 -42.33
C PRO A 188 4.38 9.45 -41.08
N VAL A 189 4.21 10.77 -41.18
CA VAL A 189 4.38 11.71 -40.06
C VAL A 189 3.36 11.43 -38.95
N LEU A 190 2.08 11.27 -39.28
CA LEU A 190 1.05 11.00 -38.28
C LEU A 190 1.20 9.59 -37.66
N ALA A 191 1.67 8.61 -38.43
CA ALA A 191 2.02 7.29 -37.91
C ALA A 191 3.16 7.38 -36.87
N MET A 192 4.21 8.17 -37.15
CA MET A 192 5.29 8.45 -36.20
C MET A 192 4.78 9.18 -34.95
N VAL A 193 3.90 10.17 -35.10
CA VAL A 193 3.28 10.87 -33.96
C VAL A 193 2.46 9.90 -33.10
N LYS A 194 1.62 9.05 -33.70
CA LYS A 194 0.83 8.04 -32.96
C LYS A 194 1.71 7.02 -32.24
N ALA A 195 2.79 6.57 -32.89
CA ALA A 195 3.77 5.68 -32.27
C ALA A 195 4.41 6.37 -31.06
N GLY A 196 4.83 7.63 -31.21
CA GLY A 196 5.37 8.46 -30.15
C GLY A 196 4.43 8.66 -28.97
N LEU A 197 3.16 8.96 -29.24
CA LEU A 197 2.11 9.09 -28.22
C LEU A 197 1.82 7.76 -27.51
N THR A 198 1.85 6.65 -28.24
CA THR A 198 1.69 5.32 -27.65
C THR A 198 2.86 5.01 -26.70
N VAL A 199 4.10 5.27 -27.12
CA VAL A 199 5.28 5.16 -26.27
C VAL A 199 5.15 6.06 -25.03
N ASN A 200 4.71 7.30 -25.19
CA ASN A 200 4.48 8.22 -24.07
C ASN A 200 3.38 7.73 -23.10
N ARG A 201 2.30 7.14 -23.60
CA ARG A 201 1.28 6.53 -22.74
C ARG A 201 1.86 5.36 -21.95
N THR A 202 2.62 4.49 -22.60
CA THR A 202 3.27 3.36 -21.92
C THR A 202 4.32 3.82 -20.90
N SER A 203 5.01 4.95 -21.16
CA SER A 203 5.94 5.61 -20.23
C SER A 203 5.29 5.90 -18.88
N LYS A 204 4.16 6.60 -18.92
CA LYS A 204 3.38 6.98 -17.72
C LYS A 204 2.92 5.77 -16.93
N MET A 205 2.71 4.63 -17.59
CA MET A 205 2.34 3.36 -16.95
C MET A 205 3.54 2.57 -16.40
N GLN A 206 4.79 2.88 -16.79
CA GLN A 206 5.96 2.09 -16.36
C GLN A 206 6.17 2.04 -14.84
N PRO A 207 5.97 3.11 -14.06
CA PRO A 207 6.07 3.05 -12.60
C PRO A 207 5.06 2.05 -12.02
N LEU A 208 3.81 2.10 -12.48
CA LEU A 208 2.76 1.17 -12.06
C LEU A 208 3.08 -0.27 -12.44
N ILE A 209 3.51 -0.52 -13.69
CA ILE A 209 3.90 -1.87 -14.14
C ILE A 209 5.02 -2.43 -13.27
N LYS A 210 6.07 -1.63 -13.02
CA LYS A 210 7.17 -2.04 -12.14
C LYS A 210 6.70 -2.32 -10.72
N MET A 211 5.83 -1.46 -10.19
CA MET A 211 5.26 -1.64 -8.85
C MET A 211 4.49 -2.94 -8.75
N VAL A 212 3.65 -3.26 -9.75
CA VAL A 212 2.90 -4.51 -9.80
C VAL A 212 3.84 -5.72 -9.92
N GLU A 213 4.84 -5.64 -10.80
CA GLU A 213 5.82 -6.71 -11.02
C GLU A 213 6.70 -6.99 -9.78
N SER A 214 7.10 -5.95 -9.04
CA SER A 214 8.01 -6.09 -7.90
C SER A 214 7.31 -6.38 -6.59
N THR A 215 6.06 -5.93 -6.43
CA THR A 215 5.36 -5.98 -5.14
C THR A 215 4.60 -7.30 -4.95
N TYR A 216 4.02 -7.85 -6.02
CA TYR A 216 3.09 -8.98 -5.91
C TYR A 216 3.65 -10.29 -6.47
N ALA A 217 3.24 -11.42 -5.87
CA ALA A 217 3.71 -12.74 -6.28
C ALA A 217 3.08 -13.16 -7.62
N ASP A 218 1.81 -12.83 -7.87
CA ASP A 218 1.10 -13.03 -9.13
C ASP A 218 0.66 -11.69 -9.77
N PRO A 219 1.54 -11.04 -10.57
CA PRO A 219 1.21 -9.79 -11.25
C PRO A 219 -0.01 -9.87 -12.19
N TYR A 220 -0.34 -11.06 -12.70
CA TYR A 220 -1.50 -11.23 -13.59
C TYR A 220 -2.82 -11.02 -12.85
N ASP A 221 -2.96 -11.64 -11.67
CA ASP A 221 -4.18 -11.54 -10.87
C ASP A 221 -4.44 -10.10 -10.42
N ILE A 222 -3.38 -9.38 -10.01
CA ILE A 222 -3.47 -7.95 -9.67
C ILE A 222 -3.87 -7.10 -10.87
N ALA A 223 -3.26 -7.31 -12.03
CA ALA A 223 -3.62 -6.56 -13.23
C ALA A 223 -5.09 -6.80 -13.63
N LYS A 224 -5.59 -8.03 -13.45
CA LYS A 224 -6.99 -8.39 -13.68
C LYS A 224 -7.92 -7.67 -12.69
N LYS A 225 -7.62 -7.69 -11.38
CA LYS A 225 -8.36 -6.97 -10.32
C LYS A 225 -8.43 -5.47 -10.62
N MET A 226 -7.29 -4.85 -10.92
CA MET A 226 -7.19 -3.42 -11.24
C MET A 226 -8.03 -3.06 -12.47
N TYR A 227 -7.95 -3.85 -13.55
CA TYR A 227 -8.77 -3.60 -14.75
C TYR A 227 -10.27 -3.69 -14.44
N GLY A 228 -10.69 -4.70 -13.66
CA GLY A 228 -12.09 -4.85 -13.27
C GLY A 228 -12.64 -3.64 -12.49
N VAL A 229 -11.88 -3.21 -11.48
CA VAL A 229 -12.19 -2.02 -10.68
C VAL A 229 -12.21 -0.75 -11.55
N GLU A 230 -11.17 -0.51 -12.34
CA GLU A 230 -11.04 0.68 -13.19
C GLU A 230 -12.18 0.77 -14.22
N ASN A 231 -12.52 -0.34 -14.86
CA ASN A 231 -13.63 -0.41 -15.82
C ASN A 231 -14.98 -0.09 -15.15
N HIS A 232 -15.21 -0.59 -13.93
CA HIS A 232 -16.42 -0.30 -13.17
C HIS A 232 -16.48 1.16 -12.70
N ILE A 233 -15.35 1.73 -12.26
CA ILE A 233 -15.23 3.14 -11.91
C ILE A 233 -15.65 4.02 -13.08
N LYS A 234 -15.05 3.80 -14.26
CA LYS A 234 -15.35 4.56 -15.49
C LYS A 234 -16.79 4.38 -15.94
N SER A 235 -17.28 3.15 -15.97
CA SER A 235 -18.65 2.86 -16.41
C SER A 235 -19.75 3.49 -15.54
N ASN A 236 -19.45 3.72 -14.25
CA ASN A 236 -20.37 4.31 -13.28
C ASN A 236 -20.07 5.78 -12.95
N ASN A 237 -19.09 6.40 -13.62
CA ASN A 237 -18.67 7.77 -13.38
C ASN A 237 -18.26 8.00 -11.91
N PHE A 238 -17.53 7.05 -11.30
CA PHE A 238 -16.99 7.24 -9.95
C PHE A 238 -15.65 8.01 -9.95
N ASP A 239 -15.04 8.18 -11.11
CA ASP A 239 -13.85 8.99 -11.37
C ASP A 239 -14.14 10.50 -11.42
N ARG A 240 -15.38 10.93 -11.21
CA ARG A 240 -15.75 12.35 -11.20
C ARG A 240 -15.29 13.03 -9.91
N LYS A 241 -14.84 14.29 -10.04
CA LYS A 241 -14.33 15.11 -8.92
C LYS A 241 -15.35 15.32 -7.79
N GLU A 242 -16.65 15.27 -8.09
CA GLU A 242 -17.68 15.42 -7.07
C GLU A 242 -17.62 14.29 -6.03
N ILE A 243 -17.20 13.07 -6.43
CA ILE A 243 -17.06 11.93 -5.52
C ILE A 243 -15.98 12.19 -4.47
N LEU A 244 -14.82 12.70 -4.88
CA LEU A 244 -13.74 13.05 -3.97
C LEU A 244 -14.13 14.25 -3.09
N THR A 245 -14.77 15.27 -3.67
CA THR A 245 -15.17 16.49 -2.96
C THR A 245 -16.17 16.17 -1.84
N LYS A 246 -17.20 15.36 -2.15
CA LYS A 246 -18.16 14.88 -1.15
C LYS A 246 -17.49 14.07 -0.05
N GLY A 247 -16.46 13.27 -0.39
CA GLY A 247 -15.68 12.53 0.61
C GLY A 247 -15.00 13.44 1.63
N PHE A 248 -14.47 14.59 1.20
CA PHE A 248 -13.90 15.60 2.11
C PHE A 248 -14.96 16.29 2.96
N GLU A 249 -16.11 16.64 2.39
CA GLU A 249 -17.23 17.26 3.11
C GLU A 249 -17.71 16.35 4.25
N THR A 250 -17.97 15.08 3.94
CA THR A 250 -18.38 14.07 4.94
C THR A 250 -17.34 13.91 6.05
N ALA A 251 -16.05 13.80 5.69
CA ALA A 251 -14.99 13.68 6.68
C ALA A 251 -14.90 14.91 7.61
N GLN A 252 -15.16 16.12 7.10
CA GLN A 252 -15.17 17.34 7.91
C GLN A 252 -16.37 17.39 8.86
N GLU A 253 -17.55 16.97 8.40
CA GLU A 253 -18.76 16.86 9.23
C GLU A 253 -18.58 15.86 10.37
N GLU A 254 -18.03 14.67 10.10
CA GLU A 254 -17.75 13.65 11.13
C GLU A 254 -16.80 14.17 12.21
N ILE A 255 -15.73 14.86 11.81
CA ILE A 255 -14.76 15.45 12.73
C ILE A 255 -15.40 16.55 13.58
N ALA A 256 -16.23 17.41 12.98
CA ALA A 256 -16.92 18.47 13.71
C ALA A 256 -17.86 17.88 14.78
N ASN A 257 -18.63 16.85 14.43
CA ASN A 257 -19.54 16.17 15.34
C ASN A 257 -18.79 15.49 16.51
N ASN A 258 -17.65 14.84 16.24
CA ASN A 258 -16.84 14.22 17.27
C ASN A 258 -16.26 15.23 18.27
N LYS A 259 -15.91 16.44 17.82
CA LYS A 259 -15.44 17.52 18.71
C LYS A 259 -16.55 18.03 19.63
N ILE A 260 -17.79 18.10 19.14
CA ILE A 260 -18.95 18.52 19.94
C ILE A 260 -19.26 17.47 21.02
N ASN A 261 -19.35 16.18 20.64
CA ASN A 261 -19.65 15.09 21.57
C ASN A 261 -18.57 14.95 22.68
N ASN A 262 -17.30 15.16 22.35
CA ASN A 262 -16.22 15.15 23.35
C ASN A 262 -16.29 16.34 24.31
N ASN A 263 -16.85 17.48 23.90
CA ASN A 263 -17.05 18.63 24.78
C ASN A 263 -18.31 18.45 25.66
N GLU A 264 -19.39 17.87 25.15
CA GLU A 264 -20.61 17.57 25.93
C GLU A 264 -20.36 16.49 27.00
N SER A 265 -19.63 15.42 26.67
CA SER A 265 -19.23 14.40 27.66
C SER A 265 -18.32 14.94 28.78
N THR A 266 -17.54 16.01 28.53
CA THR A 266 -16.78 16.68 29.61
C THR A 266 -17.63 17.58 30.52
N LEU A 267 -18.84 17.96 30.10
CA LEU A 267 -19.77 18.74 30.92
C LEU A 267 -20.58 17.83 31.86
N ASP A 268 -21.02 16.66 31.40
CA ASP A 268 -21.78 15.69 32.21
C ASP A 268 -20.93 15.06 33.34
N ILE A 269 -19.62 14.84 33.10
CA ILE A 269 -18.70 14.30 34.12
C ILE A 269 -18.46 15.30 35.27
N LYS A 270 -18.63 16.62 35.02
CA LYS A 270 -18.50 17.64 36.07
C LYS A 270 -19.74 17.76 36.95
N GLU A 271 -20.92 17.37 36.46
CA GLU A 271 -22.15 17.37 37.26
C GLU A 271 -22.33 16.09 38.06
N GLN A 272 -21.91 14.93 37.54
CA GLN A 272 -22.05 13.66 38.27
C GLN A 272 -21.05 13.47 39.42
N ASN A 273 -19.84 14.06 39.35
CA ASN A 273 -18.81 13.92 40.39
C ASN A 273 -19.08 14.73 41.69
N LYS A 274 -20.23 15.42 41.80
CA LYS A 274 -20.61 16.11 43.06
C LYS A 274 -21.50 15.29 43.99
N ASN A 275 -22.11 14.20 43.52
CA ASN A 275 -23.17 13.51 44.24
C ASN A 275 -22.96 11.98 44.32
N GLU A 276 -21.83 11.48 44.81
CA GLU A 276 -21.76 10.10 45.34
C GLU A 276 -20.42 9.85 46.07
N ILE A 277 -20.38 10.19 47.35
CA ILE A 277 -19.48 9.56 48.33
C ILE A 277 -20.40 9.05 49.43
N ASN A 278 -20.71 7.75 49.42
CA ASN A 278 -20.97 6.88 50.57
C ASN A 278 -21.60 5.56 50.10
N ASN A 279 -20.85 4.46 50.16
CA ASN A 279 -21.19 3.31 51.00
C ASN A 279 -20.25 2.13 50.73
N GLU A 280 -19.72 1.59 51.82
CA GLU A 280 -19.01 0.31 51.90
C GLU A 280 -20.02 -0.85 51.77
N GLU A 281 -19.77 -1.82 50.89
CA GLU A 281 -20.37 -3.15 51.01
C GLU A 281 -19.34 -4.26 50.78
N LYS A 282 -19.27 -5.16 51.77
CA LYS A 282 -18.51 -6.42 51.80
C LYS A 282 -19.25 -7.49 51.01
N LEU A 283 -18.53 -8.32 50.25
CA LEU A 283 -19.05 -9.57 49.68
C LEU A 283 -18.16 -10.78 50.02
N THR A 284 -18.84 -11.87 50.40
CA THR A 284 -18.35 -13.08 51.07
C THR A 284 -17.86 -14.20 50.12
N VAL A 285 -16.96 -15.04 50.64
CA VAL A 285 -16.09 -16.08 50.04
C VAL A 285 -16.79 -17.24 49.28
N ALA A 286 -18.10 -17.20 49.02
CA ALA A 286 -18.85 -18.36 48.53
C ALA A 286 -18.91 -18.55 46.99
N GLU A 287 -18.37 -17.64 46.18
CA GLU A 287 -18.39 -17.76 44.69
C GLU A 287 -17.11 -18.37 44.08
N ILE A 288 -16.19 -18.86 44.91
CA ILE A 288 -14.83 -19.26 44.49
C ILE A 288 -14.75 -20.67 43.84
N LEU A 289 -15.84 -21.45 43.76
CA LEU A 289 -15.75 -22.88 43.38
C LEU A 289 -16.44 -23.32 42.08
N LYS A 290 -16.48 -22.46 41.04
CA LYS A 290 -16.74 -22.93 39.66
C LYS A 290 -15.81 -22.28 38.61
N GLY A 291 -14.64 -22.89 38.47
CA GLY A 291 -13.92 -23.17 37.21
C GLY A 291 -13.74 -22.08 36.14
N GLY A 292 -12.49 -21.57 36.05
CA GLY A 292 -11.83 -21.40 34.74
C GLY A 292 -11.71 -19.99 34.17
N THR A 293 -11.19 -19.01 34.91
CA THR A 293 -10.40 -17.85 34.43
C THR A 293 -10.13 -16.95 35.64
N ASN A 294 -8.86 -16.60 35.88
CA ASN A 294 -8.31 -15.61 36.84
C ASN A 294 -7.20 -16.19 37.70
N ILE A 295 -6.02 -16.36 37.09
CA ILE A 295 -4.75 -16.31 37.84
C ILE A 295 -4.19 -14.86 37.84
N ASP A 296 -4.70 -13.99 36.96
CA ASP A 296 -4.23 -12.60 36.82
C ASP A 296 -4.53 -11.69 38.03
N ASN A 297 -5.50 -12.02 38.88
CA ASN A 297 -5.91 -11.14 39.99
C ASN A 297 -5.27 -11.43 41.35
N ILE A 298 -4.38 -12.42 41.47
CA ILE A 298 -3.74 -12.75 42.77
C ILE A 298 -2.39 -12.03 42.96
N ILE A 299 -1.69 -11.66 41.87
CA ILE A 299 -0.42 -10.91 41.96
C ILE A 299 -0.64 -9.38 41.87
N LEU A 300 -1.85 -8.93 41.51
CA LEU A 300 -2.18 -7.51 41.35
C LEU A 300 -2.60 -6.76 42.64
N LYS A 301 -2.62 -7.42 43.81
CA LYS A 301 -3.09 -6.80 45.08
C LYS A 301 -2.06 -5.94 45.83
N SER A 302 -0.85 -5.72 45.31
CA SER A 302 0.17 -4.87 45.97
C SER A 302 0.41 -3.50 45.34
N TYR A 303 -0.35 -3.12 44.32
CA TYR A 303 -0.37 -1.75 43.81
C TYR A 303 -1.81 -1.33 43.51
N ASN A 304 -2.32 -0.33 44.22
CA ASN A 304 -3.57 0.37 43.88
C ASN A 304 -3.48 0.91 42.44
N LEU A 305 -4.10 0.23 41.47
CA LEU A 305 -3.90 0.47 40.02
C LEU A 305 -5.18 0.59 39.20
N GLU A 306 -6.36 0.71 39.83
CA GLU A 306 -7.64 0.84 39.11
C GLU A 306 -7.89 2.24 38.53
N ASN A 307 -7.17 3.29 38.97
CA ASN A 307 -7.47 4.68 38.57
C ASN A 307 -6.36 5.47 37.83
N SER A 308 -5.27 4.84 37.37
CA SER A 308 -4.26 5.55 36.54
C SER A 308 -4.47 5.31 35.04
N GLN A 309 -5.06 6.31 34.38
CA GLN A 309 -5.21 6.36 32.92
C GLN A 309 -3.83 6.49 32.25
N LEU A 310 -3.55 5.69 31.23
CA LEU A 310 -2.29 5.76 30.47
C LEU A 310 -2.23 7.10 29.73
N MET A 311 -1.22 7.92 30.03
CA MET A 311 -1.02 9.23 29.41
C MET A 311 -0.06 9.16 28.22
N ALA A 312 -0.25 10.07 27.27
CA ALA A 312 0.71 10.27 26.18
C ALA A 312 1.96 11.03 26.68
N ASP A 313 3.12 10.65 26.16
CA ASP A 313 4.38 11.36 26.34
C ASP A 313 4.59 12.44 25.27
N MET A 314 3.96 12.29 24.11
CA MET A 314 4.09 13.19 22.97
C MET A 314 2.71 13.59 22.43
N LEU A 315 2.49 14.90 22.30
CA LEU A 315 1.29 15.47 21.72
C LEU A 315 1.56 15.84 20.26
N LEU A 316 0.70 15.39 19.35
CA LEU A 316 0.69 15.80 17.96
C LEU A 316 -0.16 17.07 17.83
N PHE A 317 0.47 18.21 17.57
CA PHE A 317 -0.22 19.48 17.38
C PHE A 317 -0.83 19.52 15.98
N ASP A 318 -1.98 20.20 15.85
CA ASP A 318 -2.73 20.32 14.59
C ASP A 318 -3.13 18.99 13.93
N TYR A 319 -3.00 17.87 14.65
CA TYR A 319 -3.48 16.57 14.21
C TYR A 319 -4.99 16.52 14.40
N ASN A 320 -5.71 16.24 13.32
CA ASN A 320 -7.17 16.21 13.31
C ASN A 320 -7.64 14.74 13.25
N PRO A 321 -7.78 14.07 14.41
CA PRO A 321 -8.06 12.63 14.45
C PRO A 321 -9.45 12.34 13.87
N GLN A 322 -9.54 11.24 13.12
CA GLN A 322 -10.81 10.73 12.57
C GLN A 322 -11.24 9.48 13.34
N ASN A 323 -10.81 8.31 12.87
CA ASN A 323 -10.93 7.04 13.55
C ASN A 323 -9.60 6.28 13.38
N PRO A 324 -9.28 5.30 14.25
CA PRO A 324 -8.01 4.59 14.19
C PRO A 324 -7.66 3.97 12.83
N VAL A 325 -8.65 3.47 12.09
CA VAL A 325 -8.43 2.84 10.78
C VAL A 325 -8.03 3.88 9.74
N VAL A 326 -8.80 4.95 9.60
CA VAL A 326 -8.51 6.04 8.67
C VAL A 326 -7.24 6.80 9.05
N ASP A 327 -7.00 6.99 10.35
CA ASP A 327 -5.76 7.62 10.82
C ASP A 327 -4.53 6.78 10.46
N SER A 328 -4.61 5.45 10.52
CA SER A 328 -3.54 4.56 10.08
C SER A 328 -3.23 4.70 8.59
N MET A 329 -4.23 5.01 7.76
CA MET A 329 -4.03 5.28 6.33
C MET A 329 -3.20 6.54 6.05
N ARG A 330 -3.10 7.46 7.03
CA ARG A 330 -2.23 8.65 6.91
C ARG A 330 -0.75 8.30 6.83
N THR A 331 -0.36 7.05 7.07
CA THR A 331 0.99 6.57 6.74
C THR A 331 1.37 6.85 5.28
N ALA A 332 0.39 6.88 4.35
CA ALA A 332 0.62 7.24 2.95
C ALA A 332 1.08 8.71 2.75
N LEU A 333 0.91 9.56 3.76
CA LEU A 333 1.41 10.94 3.78
C LEU A 333 2.87 11.01 4.22
N PHE A 334 3.45 9.92 4.72
CA PHE A 334 4.85 9.89 5.15
C PHE A 334 5.77 10.06 3.95
N ASP A 335 6.23 11.29 3.78
CA ASP A 335 7.03 11.72 2.65
C ASP A 335 7.91 12.90 3.07
N ILE A 336 9.06 13.07 2.41
CA ILE A 336 9.97 14.19 2.68
C ILE A 336 10.17 14.94 1.36
N PRO A 337 9.76 16.21 1.25
CA PRO A 337 9.81 16.99 0.01
C PRO A 337 11.21 17.05 -0.63
N GLU A 338 12.27 16.89 0.16
CA GLU A 338 13.66 16.91 -0.28
C GLU A 338 14.15 15.60 -0.92
N LYS A 339 13.37 14.52 -0.83
CA LYS A 339 13.69 13.23 -1.47
C LYS A 339 13.85 13.37 -2.98
N ASP A 340 13.08 14.27 -3.59
CA ASP A 340 13.04 14.52 -5.04
C ASP A 340 13.60 15.89 -5.46
N LYS A 341 14.10 16.72 -4.53
CA LYS A 341 14.66 18.04 -4.85
C LYS A 341 16.06 17.94 -5.47
N SER A 342 16.12 18.19 -6.78
CA SER A 342 17.31 18.74 -7.43
C SER A 342 16.85 19.78 -8.44
N ILE A 343 17.29 21.04 -8.31
CA ILE A 343 17.05 22.12 -9.29
C ILE A 343 17.57 21.74 -10.68
N TRP A 344 18.49 20.77 -10.77
CA TRP A 344 19.06 20.25 -12.01
C TRP A 344 18.26 19.10 -12.64
N ASN A 345 17.12 18.69 -12.05
CA ASN A 345 16.29 17.60 -12.58
C ASN A 345 15.57 17.97 -13.90
N GLU A 346 15.24 19.24 -14.12
CA GLU A 346 14.51 19.67 -15.33
C GLU A 346 15.41 19.75 -16.58
N MET A 347 16.75 19.64 -16.43
CA MET A 347 17.70 19.77 -17.54
C MET A 347 18.72 18.63 -17.66
N SER A 348 18.74 17.64 -16.77
CA SER A 348 19.76 16.58 -16.75
C SER A 348 19.22 15.20 -17.16
N ILE A 349 19.71 14.71 -18.31
CA ILE A 349 19.64 13.31 -18.76
C ILE A 349 20.30 12.31 -17.78
N TRP A 350 21.08 12.78 -16.80
CA TRP A 350 21.78 11.99 -15.78
C TRP A 350 21.16 12.15 -14.37
N ASN A 351 19.83 12.35 -14.37
CA ASN A 351 18.87 12.40 -13.26
C ASN A 351 19.38 11.87 -11.89
N ARG A 352 19.53 12.78 -10.89
CA ARG A 352 20.25 12.56 -9.61
C ARG A 352 19.34 12.45 -8.36
N CYS A 353 18.06 12.09 -8.49
CA CYS A 353 17.16 11.91 -7.33
C CYS A 353 17.70 10.85 -6.34
N PHE A 354 17.55 11.07 -5.02
CA PHE A 354 18.07 10.20 -3.96
C PHE A 354 17.66 8.74 -4.15
N THR A 355 16.39 8.47 -4.47
CA THR A 355 15.87 7.11 -4.67
C THR A 355 16.56 6.37 -5.82
N LYS A 356 17.03 7.09 -6.83
CA LYS A 356 17.80 6.54 -7.96
C LYS A 356 19.26 6.24 -7.60
N GLN A 357 19.79 6.84 -6.53
CA GLN A 357 21.14 6.56 -6.01
C GLN A 357 21.19 5.29 -5.16
N ILE A 358 20.05 4.84 -4.62
CA ILE A 358 19.94 3.60 -3.86
C ILE A 358 20.19 2.41 -4.81
N LYS A 359 21.23 1.64 -4.51
CA LYS A 359 21.65 0.49 -5.31
C LYS A 359 20.92 -0.77 -4.86
N THR A 360 20.72 -1.69 -5.80
CA THR A 360 20.23 -3.05 -5.51
C THR A 360 21.40 -4.03 -5.55
N SER A 361 21.42 -4.97 -4.63
CA SER A 361 22.33 -6.13 -4.63
C SER A 361 21.56 -7.35 -4.14
N SER A 362 22.20 -8.51 -4.16
CA SER A 362 21.61 -9.74 -3.61
C SER A 362 22.64 -10.61 -2.90
N VAL A 363 22.15 -11.50 -2.04
CA VAL A 363 22.90 -12.50 -1.28
C VAL A 363 22.23 -13.86 -1.43
N ASN A 364 23.01 -14.94 -1.48
CA ASN A 364 22.45 -16.30 -1.43
C ASN A 364 22.31 -16.73 0.05
N ILE A 365 21.08 -17.07 0.45
CA ILE A 365 20.79 -17.47 1.84
C ILE A 365 20.82 -18.99 1.94
N THR A 366 19.99 -19.65 1.15
CA THR A 366 19.88 -21.10 1.03
C THR A 366 20.45 -21.53 -0.33
N PRO A 367 21.31 -22.58 -0.37
CA PRO A 367 21.76 -23.16 -1.63
C PRO A 367 20.57 -23.51 -2.53
N GLU A 368 20.73 -23.34 -3.85
CA GLU A 368 19.71 -23.66 -4.86
C GLU A 368 18.43 -22.81 -4.84
N LYS A 369 18.22 -21.97 -3.82
CA LYS A 369 17.11 -20.99 -3.77
C LYS A 369 17.46 -19.69 -4.48
N GLU A 370 16.42 -18.89 -4.78
CA GLU A 370 16.58 -17.57 -5.38
C GLU A 370 17.41 -16.65 -4.44
N ASN A 371 18.27 -15.80 -5.01
CA ASN A 371 19.04 -14.86 -4.21
C ASN A 371 18.12 -13.81 -3.58
N TYR A 372 18.27 -13.60 -2.27
CA TYR A 372 17.57 -12.53 -1.56
C TYR A 372 18.11 -11.18 -2.03
N LYS A 373 17.21 -10.33 -2.53
CA LYS A 373 17.56 -8.96 -2.94
C LYS A 373 17.41 -8.01 -1.78
N PHE A 374 18.30 -7.03 -1.72
CA PHE A 374 18.24 -5.91 -0.78
C PHE A 374 18.68 -4.62 -1.47
N LYS A 375 18.31 -3.49 -0.88
CA LYS A 375 18.77 -2.18 -1.33
C LYS A 375 19.74 -1.57 -0.33
N TYR A 376 20.66 -0.73 -0.83
CA TYR A 376 21.62 -0.05 0.01
C TYR A 376 22.09 1.27 -0.60
N ILE A 377 22.51 2.19 0.25
CA ILE A 377 23.20 3.42 -0.12
C ILE A 377 24.30 3.69 0.90
N LEU A 378 25.51 3.94 0.44
CA LEU A 378 26.67 4.13 1.32
C LEU A 378 27.05 5.61 1.36
N GLN A 379 27.51 6.05 2.52
CA GLN A 379 28.22 7.31 2.66
C GLN A 379 29.55 7.26 1.93
N LYS A 380 30.07 8.44 1.57
CA LYS A 380 31.42 8.54 1.01
C LYS A 380 32.49 8.17 2.04
N ASP A 381 32.25 8.51 3.29
CA ASP A 381 33.11 8.14 4.42
C ASP A 381 32.91 6.66 4.77
N LYS A 382 34.01 5.91 4.72
CA LYS A 382 34.04 4.46 4.94
C LYS A 382 33.84 4.05 6.40
N ASN A 383 33.98 4.99 7.33
CA ASN A 383 33.79 4.77 8.76
C ASN A 383 32.39 5.21 9.23
N SER A 384 31.54 5.68 8.31
CA SER A 384 30.19 6.10 8.67
C SER A 384 29.37 4.94 9.24
N PRO A 385 28.52 5.19 10.25
CA PRO A 385 27.69 4.16 10.85
C PRO A 385 26.67 3.59 9.86
N LEU A 386 26.09 2.45 10.20
CA LEU A 386 25.14 1.73 9.35
C LEU A 386 23.75 1.69 9.96
N ALA A 387 22.74 2.12 9.21
CA ALA A 387 21.34 1.92 9.54
C ALA A 387 20.78 0.74 8.74
N ILE A 388 20.05 -0.14 9.42
CA ILE A 388 19.40 -1.32 8.82
C ILE A 388 17.89 -1.14 9.02
N ILE A 389 17.12 -1.22 7.93
CA ILE A 389 15.68 -1.01 7.95
C ILE A 389 14.94 -2.33 7.74
N TYR A 390 14.10 -2.70 8.72
CA TYR A 390 13.14 -3.79 8.66
C TYR A 390 11.72 -3.24 8.47
N PRO A 391 11.12 -3.36 7.29
CA PRO A 391 9.87 -2.69 6.98
C PRO A 391 8.64 -3.43 7.54
N SER A 392 7.47 -2.80 7.38
CA SER A 392 6.17 -3.33 7.79
C SER A 392 5.78 -4.61 7.02
N ILE A 393 4.74 -5.29 7.51
CA ILE A 393 4.28 -6.57 6.96
C ILE A 393 4.05 -6.53 5.44
N GLY A 394 4.70 -7.44 4.72
CA GLY A 394 4.55 -7.61 3.27
C GLY A 394 5.10 -6.45 2.43
N GLU A 395 5.84 -5.51 3.01
CA GLU A 395 6.53 -4.45 2.26
C GLU A 395 7.78 -4.96 1.55
N GLY A 396 7.98 -4.45 0.33
CA GLY A 396 9.13 -4.74 -0.52
C GLY A 396 10.35 -3.87 -0.26
N ILE A 397 11.49 -4.27 -0.83
CA ILE A 397 12.74 -3.46 -0.86
C ILE A 397 12.61 -2.12 -1.62
N VAL A 398 11.46 -1.89 -2.25
CA VAL A 398 11.11 -0.66 -2.98
C VAL A 398 10.06 0.18 -2.24
N SER A 399 9.71 -0.14 -0.98
CA SER A 399 8.65 0.58 -0.28
C SER A 399 8.99 2.06 -0.07
N GLU A 400 7.98 2.91 -0.23
CA GLU A 400 8.12 4.36 -0.06
C GLU A 400 8.53 4.72 1.37
N HIS A 401 7.92 4.07 2.38
CA HIS A 401 8.28 4.24 3.79
C HIS A 401 9.78 3.97 4.03
N SER A 402 10.30 2.84 3.53
CA SER A 402 11.72 2.50 3.66
C SER A 402 12.63 3.52 2.98
N ALA A 403 12.22 4.05 1.82
CA ALA A 403 12.98 5.08 1.13
C ALA A 403 13.04 6.40 1.92
N VAL A 404 11.96 6.77 2.60
CA VAL A 404 11.89 7.96 3.46
C VAL A 404 12.75 7.80 4.71
N PHE A 405 12.67 6.66 5.40
CA PHE A 405 13.59 6.35 6.51
C PHE A 405 15.05 6.34 6.04
N ALA A 406 15.33 5.73 4.90
CA ALA A 406 16.69 5.73 4.35
C ALA A 406 17.20 7.15 4.08
N LYS A 407 16.35 8.07 3.65
CA LYS A 407 16.72 9.49 3.50
C LYS A 407 17.04 10.12 4.86
N LEU A 408 16.20 9.93 5.88
CA LEU A 408 16.43 10.48 7.22
C LEU A 408 17.76 10.01 7.83
N PHE A 409 18.03 8.71 7.74
CA PHE A 409 19.30 8.15 8.23
C PHE A 409 20.49 8.58 7.38
N TYR A 410 20.34 8.64 6.06
CA TYR A 410 21.43 9.10 5.19
C TYR A 410 21.79 10.57 5.45
N ASP A 411 20.79 11.43 5.69
CA ASP A 411 21.03 12.83 6.05
C ASP A 411 21.67 12.98 7.43
N ALA A 412 21.33 12.09 8.38
CA ALA A 412 21.99 12.01 9.68
C ALA A 412 23.45 11.50 9.58
N GLY A 413 23.87 11.00 8.42
CA GLY A 413 25.25 10.57 8.15
C GLY A 413 25.48 9.06 8.18
N TYR A 414 24.42 8.26 8.14
CA TYR A 414 24.51 6.80 8.07
C TYR A 414 24.63 6.32 6.63
N SER A 415 25.36 5.22 6.43
CA SER A 415 25.09 4.31 5.32
C SER A 415 23.81 3.53 5.64
N VAL A 416 23.03 3.13 4.65
CA VAL A 416 21.72 2.50 4.88
C VAL A 416 21.58 1.21 4.09
N ILE A 417 21.02 0.18 4.73
CA ILE A 417 20.50 -1.05 4.13
C ILE A 417 18.98 -1.08 4.30
N ILE A 418 18.28 -1.40 3.22
CA ILE A 418 16.84 -1.68 3.20
C ILE A 418 16.65 -3.16 2.88
N GLN A 419 16.07 -3.89 3.82
CA GLN A 419 15.60 -5.26 3.63
C GLN A 419 14.11 -5.26 3.31
N GLY A 420 13.63 -6.25 2.57
CA GLY A 420 12.21 -6.53 2.41
C GLY A 420 11.68 -7.27 3.64
N SER A 421 10.40 -7.11 3.94
CA SER A 421 9.77 -7.78 5.09
C SER A 421 9.91 -9.30 4.97
N HIS A 422 10.11 -9.98 6.09
CA HIS A 422 10.16 -11.45 6.14
C HIS A 422 8.82 -12.12 5.81
N PHE A 423 7.72 -11.37 5.85
CA PHE A 423 6.40 -11.77 5.32
C PHE A 423 6.22 -11.51 3.81
N GLN A 424 7.22 -10.97 3.11
CA GLN A 424 7.13 -10.70 1.67
C GLN A 424 7.52 -11.93 0.85
N TRP A 425 6.85 -12.17 -0.26
CA TRP A 425 7.10 -13.30 -1.16
C TRP A 425 8.58 -13.44 -1.61
N GLU A 426 9.28 -12.34 -1.93
CA GLU A 426 10.70 -12.41 -2.34
C GLU A 426 11.60 -12.91 -1.20
N PHE A 427 11.26 -12.60 0.05
CA PHE A 427 11.98 -13.11 1.21
C PHE A 427 11.80 -14.63 1.30
N VAL A 428 10.56 -15.10 1.30
CA VAL A 428 10.24 -16.54 1.43
C VAL A 428 10.85 -17.38 0.31
N LYS A 429 10.87 -16.87 -0.93
CA LYS A 429 11.54 -17.55 -2.05
C LYS A 429 13.03 -17.80 -1.86
N SER A 430 13.67 -17.00 -1.03
CA SER A 430 15.10 -17.13 -0.72
C SER A 430 15.38 -17.99 0.52
N MET A 431 14.33 -18.43 1.22
CA MET A 431 14.41 -19.26 2.43
C MET A 431 14.26 -20.77 2.11
N PRO A 432 14.61 -21.67 3.06
CA PRO A 432 14.34 -23.10 2.93
C PRO A 432 12.84 -23.40 2.76
N ASP A 433 12.49 -24.55 2.15
CA ASP A 433 11.10 -24.90 1.80
C ASP A 433 10.14 -25.01 3.01
N ASN A 434 10.67 -25.29 4.20
CA ASN A 434 9.89 -25.40 5.43
C ASN A 434 9.79 -24.07 6.20
N TYR A 435 10.27 -22.96 5.63
CA TYR A 435 10.16 -21.66 6.26
C TYR A 435 8.79 -21.03 6.00
N ALA A 436 8.05 -20.75 7.07
CA ALA A 436 6.84 -19.94 7.07
C ALA A 436 6.97 -18.86 8.16
N PRO A 437 6.82 -17.56 7.81
CA PRO A 437 6.91 -16.49 8.80
C PRO A 437 5.73 -16.51 9.78
N GLY A 438 5.96 -16.14 11.04
CA GLY A 438 4.93 -16.12 12.07
C GLY A 438 5.40 -16.53 13.47
N ILE A 439 6.65 -16.99 13.62
CA ILE A 439 7.29 -17.27 14.91
C ILE A 439 8.40 -16.24 15.09
N PRO A 440 8.17 -15.12 15.81
CA PRO A 440 9.10 -13.99 15.83
C PRO A 440 10.54 -14.34 16.25
N SER A 441 10.72 -15.28 17.17
CA SER A 441 12.04 -15.77 17.56
C SER A 441 12.75 -16.52 16.42
N GLN A 442 12.04 -17.33 15.63
CA GLN A 442 12.62 -18.00 14.47
C GLN A 442 12.89 -17.02 13.32
N ASP A 443 11.94 -16.10 13.08
CA ASP A 443 12.06 -15.05 12.06
C ASP A 443 13.28 -14.15 12.32
N ALA A 444 13.52 -13.80 13.59
CA ALA A 444 14.67 -13.02 14.00
C ALA A 444 16.01 -13.72 13.74
N GLU A 445 16.09 -15.07 13.81
CA GLU A 445 17.33 -15.80 13.46
C GLU A 445 17.66 -15.67 11.97
N TYR A 446 16.66 -15.84 11.10
CA TYR A 446 16.85 -15.68 9.66
C TYR A 446 17.23 -14.25 9.31
N LEU A 447 16.53 -13.26 9.87
CA LEU A 447 16.85 -11.84 9.68
C LEU A 447 18.27 -11.50 10.16
N ARG A 448 18.70 -12.05 11.29
CA ARG A 448 20.06 -11.90 11.81
C ARG A 448 21.11 -12.48 10.84
N LEU A 449 20.88 -13.70 10.36
CA LEU A 449 21.77 -14.36 9.39
C LEU A 449 21.89 -13.58 8.08
N ILE A 450 20.75 -13.13 7.53
CA ILE A 450 20.69 -12.36 6.29
C ILE A 450 21.43 -11.04 6.45
N THR A 451 21.19 -10.34 7.56
CA THR A 451 21.86 -9.08 7.90
C THR A 451 23.38 -9.26 7.98
N ALA A 452 23.85 -10.32 8.65
CA ALA A 452 25.28 -10.64 8.71
C ALA A 452 25.87 -10.85 7.31
N LYS A 453 25.21 -11.65 6.46
CA LYS A 453 25.64 -11.91 5.08
C LYS A 453 25.72 -10.64 4.25
N ILE A 454 24.71 -9.77 4.34
CA ILE A 454 24.67 -8.49 3.63
C ILE A 454 25.82 -7.58 4.08
N ILE A 455 26.00 -7.40 5.38
CA ILE A 455 27.08 -6.57 5.94
C ILE A 455 28.43 -7.07 5.45
N ASN A 456 28.72 -8.36 5.62
CA ASN A 456 29.99 -8.96 5.18
C ASN A 456 30.24 -8.77 3.68
N GLN A 457 29.20 -8.93 2.85
CA GLN A 457 29.31 -8.70 1.42
C GLN A 457 29.64 -7.23 1.10
N LEU A 458 28.98 -6.27 1.74
CA LEU A 458 29.21 -4.84 1.51
C LEU A 458 30.59 -4.40 2.02
N GLU A 459 30.99 -4.81 3.22
CA GLU A 459 32.32 -4.52 3.77
C GLU A 459 33.44 -5.03 2.86
N LYS A 460 33.32 -6.28 2.38
CA LYS A 460 34.29 -6.86 1.45
C LYS A 460 34.30 -6.12 0.11
N LYS A 461 33.12 -5.81 -0.44
CA LYS A 461 32.98 -5.17 -1.76
C LYS A 461 33.52 -3.74 -1.79
N TYR A 462 33.34 -3.00 -0.70
CA TYR A 462 33.69 -1.57 -0.64
C TYR A 462 34.95 -1.28 0.18
N ASN A 463 35.58 -2.32 0.75
CA ASN A 463 36.73 -2.22 1.64
C ASN A 463 36.48 -1.15 2.71
N CYS A 464 35.41 -1.37 3.50
CA CYS A 464 34.96 -0.52 4.60
C CYS A 464 34.58 -1.38 5.81
N LYS A 465 34.41 -0.75 6.98
CA LYS A 465 34.00 -1.42 8.21
C LYS A 465 32.93 -0.62 8.93
N PHE A 466 31.80 -1.25 9.21
CA PHE A 466 30.69 -0.62 9.92
C PHE A 466 30.82 -0.89 11.42
N GLN A 467 31.46 0.03 12.13
CA GLN A 467 31.69 -0.13 13.57
C GLN A 467 30.39 0.01 14.35
N GLU A 468 29.70 1.13 14.17
CA GLU A 468 28.40 1.42 14.79
C GLU A 468 27.26 1.04 13.85
N LYS A 469 26.24 0.39 14.41
CA LYS A 469 25.05 -0.03 13.66
C LYS A 469 23.78 0.25 14.44
N VAL A 470 22.75 0.66 13.72
CA VAL A 470 21.40 0.92 14.23
C VAL A 470 20.42 0.07 13.44
N LEU A 471 19.53 -0.62 14.14
CA LEU A 471 18.43 -1.36 13.53
C LEU A 471 17.12 -0.62 13.80
N ILE A 472 16.36 -0.33 12.75
CA ILE A 472 15.04 0.27 12.85
C ILE A 472 14.01 -0.64 12.20
N GLY A 473 12.87 -0.80 12.88
CA GLY A 473 11.74 -1.54 12.36
C GLY A 473 10.41 -0.78 12.48
N THR A 474 9.48 -1.06 11.57
CA THR A 474 8.09 -0.58 11.63
C THR A 474 7.10 -1.74 11.67
N SER A 475 6.04 -1.63 12.49
CA SER A 475 4.98 -2.65 12.60
C SER A 475 5.56 -4.06 12.83
N PHE A 476 5.29 -5.02 11.95
CA PHE A 476 5.84 -6.37 12.04
C PHE A 476 7.39 -6.44 11.98
N GLY A 477 8.03 -5.50 11.26
CA GLY A 477 9.48 -5.30 11.30
C GLY A 477 9.97 -4.75 12.65
N ALA A 478 9.14 -3.96 13.34
CA ALA A 478 9.44 -3.43 14.68
C ALA A 478 9.38 -4.51 15.76
N LEU A 479 8.43 -5.46 15.64
CA LEU A 479 8.37 -6.65 16.49
C LEU A 479 9.66 -7.46 16.36
N THR A 480 10.02 -7.85 15.14
CA THR A 480 11.24 -8.63 14.89
C THR A 480 12.52 -7.88 15.23
N THR A 481 12.53 -6.54 15.16
CA THR A 481 13.65 -5.72 15.65
C THR A 481 13.93 -5.97 17.14
N LEU A 482 12.90 -6.08 17.99
CA LEU A 482 13.09 -6.37 19.42
C LEU A 482 13.51 -7.83 19.67
N PHE A 483 12.99 -8.78 18.90
CA PHE A 483 13.43 -10.18 18.99
C PHE A 483 14.89 -10.36 18.54
N VAL A 484 15.35 -9.62 17.51
CA VAL A 484 16.77 -9.56 17.15
C VAL A 484 17.58 -8.92 18.27
N ALA A 485 17.06 -7.89 18.92
CA ALA A 485 17.73 -7.23 20.03
C ALA A 485 17.96 -8.14 21.25
N ASP A 486 16.95 -8.92 21.65
CA ASP A 486 17.08 -9.93 22.71
C ASP A 486 18.12 -11.01 22.36
N LYS A 487 18.14 -11.48 21.11
CA LYS A 487 19.13 -12.46 20.64
C LYS A 487 20.55 -11.92 20.62
N GLU A 488 20.73 -10.68 20.18
CA GLU A 488 22.03 -10.02 20.16
C GLU A 488 22.50 -9.64 21.56
N TYR A 489 21.60 -9.39 22.51
CA TYR A 489 21.93 -9.26 23.93
C TYR A 489 22.52 -10.56 24.50
N LYS A 490 21.95 -11.71 24.12
CA LYS A 490 22.44 -13.05 24.53
C LYS A 490 23.74 -13.45 23.81
N ASN A 491 23.85 -13.14 22.53
CA ASN A 491 25.02 -13.42 21.69
C ASN A 491 25.16 -12.37 20.59
N ASN A 492 26.01 -11.38 20.83
CA ASN A 492 26.17 -10.21 19.96
C ASN A 492 27.04 -10.54 18.73
N THR A 493 26.39 -10.81 17.60
CA THR A 493 27.07 -11.22 16.36
C THR A 493 27.17 -10.11 15.32
N LEU A 494 26.23 -9.17 15.33
CA LEU A 494 26.13 -8.07 14.38
C LEU A 494 26.76 -6.78 14.91
N ASN A 495 27.01 -6.67 16.22
CA ASN A 495 27.46 -5.46 16.89
C ASN A 495 26.50 -4.28 16.64
N ILE A 496 25.20 -4.51 16.87
CA ILE A 496 24.18 -3.46 16.79
C ILE A 496 24.14 -2.73 18.14
N THR A 497 24.19 -1.40 18.06
CA THR A 497 24.35 -0.53 19.23
C THR A 497 23.05 0.17 19.64
N LYS A 498 22.09 0.28 18.73
CA LYS A 498 20.78 0.91 19.00
C LYS A 498 19.66 0.24 18.19
N TYR A 499 18.51 0.05 18.82
CA TYR A 499 17.29 -0.51 18.24
C TYR A 499 16.15 0.50 18.31
N ILE A 500 15.42 0.71 17.22
CA ILE A 500 14.28 1.61 17.16
C ILE A 500 13.08 0.82 16.62
N SER A 501 12.02 0.71 17.41
CA SER A 501 10.80 -0.03 17.05
C SER A 501 9.60 0.90 17.02
N ILE A 502 8.95 1.02 15.86
CA ILE A 502 7.79 1.90 15.67
C ILE A 502 6.53 1.07 15.47
N CYS A 503 5.52 1.29 16.31
CA CYS A 503 4.26 0.55 16.38
C CYS A 503 4.42 -0.98 16.37
N PRO A 504 5.32 -1.59 17.17
CA PRO A 504 5.43 -3.03 17.18
C PRO A 504 4.16 -3.67 17.77
N PRO A 505 3.55 -4.69 17.13
CA PRO A 505 2.48 -5.48 17.74
C PRO A 505 2.93 -6.04 19.09
N ILE A 506 2.22 -5.73 20.19
CA ILE A 506 2.63 -6.19 21.52
C ILE A 506 2.35 -7.68 21.69
N GLU A 507 1.19 -8.13 21.23
CA GLU A 507 0.85 -9.54 21.08
C GLU A 507 0.50 -9.79 19.60
N LEU A 508 1.31 -10.58 18.92
CA LEU A 508 1.13 -10.83 17.48
C LEU A 508 -0.22 -11.47 17.17
N VAL A 509 -0.65 -12.43 18.00
CA VAL A 509 -1.94 -13.12 17.85
C VAL A 509 -3.12 -12.14 18.01
N TYR A 510 -3.05 -11.19 18.95
CA TYR A 510 -4.10 -10.17 19.09
C TYR A 510 -4.18 -9.28 17.84
N ALA A 511 -3.03 -8.79 17.34
CA ALA A 511 -3.00 -7.96 16.13
C ALA A 511 -3.56 -8.71 14.91
N MET A 512 -3.25 -10.01 14.79
CA MET A 512 -3.81 -10.90 13.78
C MET A 512 -5.33 -11.00 13.88
N GLU A 513 -5.88 -11.24 15.08
CA GLU A 513 -7.32 -11.31 15.32
C GLU A 513 -8.03 -9.99 14.94
N GLN A 514 -7.40 -8.83 15.18
CA GLN A 514 -7.99 -7.55 14.78
C GLN A 514 -8.05 -7.37 13.26
N ILE A 515 -7.04 -7.85 12.53
CA ILE A 515 -7.05 -7.86 11.06
C ILE A 515 -8.16 -8.79 10.55
N ASP A 516 -8.24 -10.01 11.08
CA ASP A 516 -9.24 -11.00 10.66
C ASP A 516 -10.68 -10.54 10.96
N LYS A 517 -10.92 -9.92 12.13
CA LYS A 517 -12.22 -9.28 12.45
C LYS A 517 -12.62 -8.20 11.45
N GLY A 518 -11.65 -7.44 10.92
CA GLY A 518 -11.89 -6.44 9.90
C GLY A 518 -12.37 -7.03 8.56
N ILE A 519 -11.93 -8.25 8.25
CA ILE A 519 -12.34 -9.00 7.06
C ILE A 519 -13.75 -9.58 7.24
N ASP A 520 -14.08 -10.09 8.43
CA ASP A 520 -15.38 -10.70 8.73
C ASP A 520 -16.56 -9.71 8.75
N LYS A 521 -16.29 -8.41 8.94
CA LYS A 521 -17.30 -7.33 9.00
C LYS A 521 -17.88 -6.94 7.64
N TRP A 522 -17.43 -7.53 6.53
CA TRP A 522 -17.86 -7.12 5.20
C TRP A 522 -19.34 -7.41 4.92
N ASP A 523 -20.05 -6.39 4.40
CA ASP A 523 -21.41 -6.53 3.91
C ASP A 523 -21.43 -7.57 2.77
N ARG A 524 -22.18 -8.65 2.99
CA ARG A 524 -22.33 -9.73 2.01
C ARG A 524 -23.20 -9.31 0.81
N ASN A 525 -23.81 -8.13 0.85
CA ASN A 525 -24.44 -7.54 -0.32
C ASN A 525 -23.38 -7.18 -1.37
N THR A 526 -23.23 -8.07 -2.34
CA THR A 526 -22.24 -7.97 -3.42
C THR A 526 -22.37 -6.66 -4.22
N GLU A 527 -23.57 -6.12 -4.40
CA GLU A 527 -23.76 -4.88 -5.16
C GLU A 527 -23.29 -3.64 -4.38
N ASN A 528 -23.59 -3.59 -3.07
CA ASN A 528 -23.10 -2.55 -2.19
C ASN A 528 -21.57 -2.58 -2.11
N LEU A 529 -21.00 -3.74 -1.80
CA LEU A 529 -19.55 -3.95 -1.73
C LEU A 529 -18.84 -3.55 -3.03
N LYS A 530 -19.38 -3.94 -4.19
CA LYS A 530 -18.84 -3.60 -5.51
C LYS A 530 -18.80 -2.09 -5.74
N ASN A 531 -19.86 -1.38 -5.40
CA ASN A 531 -19.91 0.08 -5.59
C ASN A 531 -19.06 0.83 -4.57
N THR A 532 -19.07 0.41 -3.30
CA THR A 532 -18.25 1.01 -2.24
C THR A 532 -16.76 0.81 -2.55
N ALA A 533 -16.32 -0.41 -2.86
CA ALA A 533 -14.93 -0.68 -3.24
C ALA A 533 -14.46 0.18 -4.43
N ALA A 534 -15.30 0.33 -5.47
CA ALA A 534 -14.97 1.13 -6.64
C ALA A 534 -14.90 2.64 -6.31
N LYS A 535 -15.84 3.18 -5.52
CA LYS A 535 -15.80 4.59 -5.08
C LYS A 535 -14.57 4.85 -4.22
N THR A 536 -14.26 3.96 -3.29
CA THR A 536 -13.07 4.04 -2.44
C THR A 536 -11.78 4.05 -3.27
N ALA A 537 -11.66 3.13 -4.23
CA ALA A 537 -10.54 3.10 -5.17
C ALA A 537 -10.45 4.40 -6.01
N ALA A 538 -11.58 4.91 -6.50
CA ALA A 538 -11.62 6.16 -7.26
C ALA A 538 -11.16 7.36 -6.43
N LYS A 539 -11.59 7.47 -5.16
CA LYS A 539 -11.12 8.51 -4.24
C LYS A 539 -9.61 8.40 -4.01
N ALA A 540 -9.09 7.19 -3.80
CA ALA A 540 -7.66 6.96 -3.60
C ALA A 540 -6.83 7.39 -4.82
N VAL A 541 -7.24 7.02 -6.03
CA VAL A 541 -6.57 7.44 -7.27
C VAL A 541 -6.60 8.95 -7.44
N GLN A 542 -7.78 9.58 -7.30
CA GLN A 542 -7.91 11.04 -7.43
C GLN A 542 -7.11 11.79 -6.35
N LEU A 543 -6.97 11.22 -5.15
CA LEU A 543 -6.16 11.81 -4.08
C LEU A 543 -4.67 11.80 -4.44
N VAL A 544 -4.17 10.70 -5.00
CA VAL A 544 -2.78 10.60 -5.49
C VAL A 544 -2.53 11.61 -6.61
N GLU A 545 -3.42 11.68 -7.61
CA GLU A 545 -3.33 12.65 -8.71
C GLU A 545 -3.31 14.10 -8.18
N LYS A 546 -4.15 14.40 -7.19
CA LYS A 546 -4.20 15.73 -6.56
C LYS A 546 -2.91 16.08 -5.79
N LYS A 547 -2.26 15.09 -5.17
CA LYS A 547 -0.95 15.26 -4.50
C LYS A 547 0.16 15.53 -5.53
N GLU A 548 0.14 14.85 -6.67
CA GLU A 548 1.11 15.07 -7.75
C GLU A 548 0.95 16.46 -8.41
N ASP A 549 -0.29 16.92 -8.62
CA ASP A 549 -0.59 18.22 -9.24
C ASP A 549 -0.27 19.42 -8.31
N ASN A 550 -0.22 19.23 -6.99
CA ASN A 550 0.00 20.31 -6.02
C ASN A 550 1.15 20.01 -5.04
N LYS A 551 2.31 20.61 -5.27
CA LYS A 551 3.51 20.44 -4.41
C LYS A 551 3.32 20.90 -2.95
N ASN A 552 2.33 21.74 -2.66
CA ASN A 552 1.98 22.20 -1.31
C ASN A 552 0.68 21.55 -0.81
N PHE A 553 0.37 20.33 -1.28
CA PHE A 553 -0.82 19.61 -0.86
C PHE A 553 -0.77 19.31 0.65
N ASN A 554 -1.56 20.04 1.43
CA ASN A 554 -1.79 19.77 2.84
C ASN A 554 -3.19 19.16 3.00
N ILE A 555 -3.30 18.10 3.78
CA ILE A 555 -4.54 17.36 3.99
C ILE A 555 -4.81 17.18 5.49
N ASN A 556 -5.80 17.92 5.97
CA ASN A 556 -6.20 17.85 7.39
C ASN A 556 -7.12 16.66 7.67
N ALA A 557 -7.88 16.18 6.67
CA ALA A 557 -8.79 15.04 6.78
C ALA A 557 -8.70 14.18 5.53
N LEU A 558 -8.69 12.86 5.68
CA LEU A 558 -8.78 11.93 4.55
C LEU A 558 -10.24 11.77 4.11
N PRO A 559 -10.52 11.64 2.80
CA PRO A 559 -11.88 11.59 2.24
C PRO A 559 -12.55 10.20 2.39
N PHE A 560 -12.18 9.45 3.43
CA PHE A 560 -12.61 8.07 3.66
C PHE A 560 -13.38 7.94 4.96
N THR A 561 -14.47 7.16 4.91
CA THR A 561 -15.16 6.71 6.13
C THR A 561 -14.41 5.54 6.79
N GLU A 562 -14.79 5.17 8.01
CA GLU A 562 -14.23 3.98 8.67
C GLU A 562 -14.44 2.69 7.84
N GLU A 563 -15.63 2.51 7.25
CA GLU A 563 -15.95 1.36 6.40
C GLU A 563 -15.04 1.30 5.16
N GLU A 564 -14.84 2.44 4.49
CA GLU A 564 -13.94 2.53 3.33
C GLU A 564 -12.48 2.25 3.73
N GLY A 565 -12.05 2.72 4.91
CA GLY A 565 -10.72 2.44 5.46
C GLY A 565 -10.51 0.97 5.82
N LEU A 566 -11.52 0.31 6.39
CA LEU A 566 -11.51 -1.13 6.65
C LEU A 566 -11.44 -1.91 5.35
N LEU A 567 -12.19 -1.50 4.32
CA LEU A 567 -12.16 -2.13 3.00
C LEU A 567 -10.75 -2.09 2.37
N ILE A 568 -10.09 -0.92 2.38
CA ILE A 568 -8.72 -0.78 1.87
C ILE A 568 -7.76 -1.65 2.67
N THR A 569 -7.82 -1.56 4.00
CA THR A 569 -6.88 -2.26 4.88
C THR A 569 -7.02 -3.77 4.75
N SER A 570 -8.26 -4.28 4.78
CA SER A 570 -8.55 -5.71 4.60
C SER A 570 -8.13 -6.21 3.22
N PHE A 571 -8.35 -5.44 2.14
CA PHE A 571 -7.85 -5.80 0.79
C PHE A 571 -6.32 -5.88 0.76
N VAL A 572 -5.63 -4.87 1.30
CA VAL A 572 -4.16 -4.83 1.30
C VAL A 572 -3.59 -5.97 2.12
N MET A 573 -4.09 -6.20 3.34
CA MET A 573 -3.63 -7.26 4.23
C MET A 573 -3.89 -8.64 3.64
N HIS A 574 -5.11 -8.91 3.15
CA HIS A 574 -5.39 -10.19 2.50
C HIS A 574 -4.54 -10.41 1.24
N GLN A 575 -4.25 -9.36 0.48
CA GLN A 575 -3.37 -9.49 -0.67
C GLN A 575 -1.93 -9.84 -0.27
N LYS A 576 -1.42 -9.32 0.87
CA LYS A 576 -0.11 -9.74 1.41
C LYS A 576 -0.11 -11.22 1.78
N LEU A 577 -1.18 -11.70 2.43
CA LEU A 577 -1.34 -13.10 2.76
C LEU A 577 -1.45 -13.97 1.49
N SER A 578 -2.20 -13.52 0.49
CA SER A 578 -2.34 -14.19 -0.82
C SER A 578 -0.99 -14.36 -1.50
N ASP A 579 -0.16 -13.32 -1.56
CA ASP A 579 1.17 -13.37 -2.17
C ASP A 579 2.10 -14.35 -1.45
N LEU A 580 2.01 -14.40 -0.13
CA LEU A 580 2.77 -15.31 0.71
C LEU A 580 2.36 -16.77 0.45
N ILE A 581 1.07 -17.09 0.55
CA ILE A 581 0.54 -18.44 0.32
C ILE A 581 0.85 -18.91 -1.10
N PHE A 582 0.65 -18.07 -2.10
CA PHE A 582 0.96 -18.37 -3.50
C PHE A 582 2.43 -18.83 -3.66
N THR A 583 3.32 -18.23 -2.88
CA THR A 583 4.76 -18.50 -2.90
C THR A 583 5.12 -19.77 -2.13
N ILE A 584 4.57 -19.96 -0.93
CA ILE A 584 4.79 -21.17 -0.11
C ILE A 584 4.30 -22.41 -0.85
N GLU A 585 3.15 -22.33 -1.53
CA GLU A 585 2.57 -23.41 -2.32
C GLU A 585 3.26 -23.59 -3.70
N GLN A 586 4.35 -22.85 -3.97
CA GLN A 586 5.17 -22.94 -5.19
C GLN A 586 4.36 -22.84 -6.49
N THR A 587 3.33 -21.99 -6.51
CA THR A 587 2.40 -21.92 -7.63
C THR A 587 3.06 -21.32 -8.89
N LYS A 588 2.81 -21.94 -10.05
CA LYS A 588 3.32 -21.46 -11.34
C LYS A 588 2.51 -20.27 -11.87
N LYS A 589 3.14 -19.09 -11.99
CA LYS A 589 2.52 -17.82 -12.47
C LYS A 589 1.78 -17.92 -13.81
N ASN A 590 2.25 -18.79 -14.71
CA ASN A 590 1.75 -18.88 -16.09
C ASN A 590 0.69 -19.98 -16.29
N GLN A 591 0.20 -20.62 -15.22
CA GLN A 591 -0.75 -21.72 -15.28
C GLN A 591 -1.97 -21.42 -14.39
N LYS A 592 -3.15 -21.86 -14.85
CA LYS A 592 -4.36 -21.84 -14.02
C LYS A 592 -4.24 -22.90 -12.93
N THR A 593 -4.51 -22.53 -11.69
CA THR A 593 -4.56 -23.43 -10.52
C THR A 593 -5.82 -23.16 -9.70
N ASP A 594 -6.14 -24.05 -8.76
CA ASP A 594 -7.21 -23.91 -7.77
C ASP A 594 -6.78 -23.09 -6.54
N ILE A 595 -5.55 -22.53 -6.55
CA ILE A 595 -4.95 -21.88 -5.39
C ILE A 595 -5.79 -20.71 -4.86
N TYR A 596 -6.41 -19.94 -5.76
CA TYR A 596 -7.18 -18.77 -5.37
C TYR A 596 -8.49 -19.14 -4.68
N GLU A 597 -9.09 -20.28 -5.01
CA GLU A 597 -10.25 -20.81 -4.28
C GLU A 597 -9.89 -21.13 -2.83
N LYS A 598 -8.66 -21.61 -2.58
CA LYS A 598 -8.14 -21.83 -1.22
C LYS A 598 -7.82 -20.51 -0.52
N ILE A 599 -7.12 -19.60 -1.19
CA ILE A 599 -6.70 -18.30 -0.64
C ILE A 599 -7.90 -17.44 -0.24
N TYR A 600 -8.98 -17.41 -1.03
CA TYR A 600 -10.20 -16.64 -0.71
C TYR A 600 -11.00 -17.24 0.46
N ASN A 601 -10.62 -18.44 0.93
CA ASN A 601 -11.21 -19.10 2.09
C ASN A 601 -10.25 -19.17 3.30
N MET A 602 -9.10 -18.49 3.24
CA MET A 602 -8.11 -18.43 4.32
C MET A 602 -7.94 -17.00 4.84
N ASN A 603 -8.10 -16.84 6.16
CA ASN A 603 -7.66 -15.66 6.90
C ASN A 603 -6.26 -15.91 7.53
N TYR A 604 -5.75 -14.98 8.35
CA TYR A 604 -4.43 -15.16 8.95
C TYR A 604 -4.41 -16.29 9.98
N GLU A 605 -5.50 -16.48 10.74
CA GLU A 605 -5.62 -17.62 11.66
C GLU A 605 -5.51 -18.96 10.91
N ASP A 606 -6.24 -19.11 9.79
CA ASP A 606 -6.19 -20.30 8.93
C ASP A 606 -4.75 -20.55 8.42
N TYR A 607 -4.04 -19.48 8.05
CA TYR A 607 -2.63 -19.55 7.66
C TYR A 607 -1.74 -20.03 8.81
N VAL A 608 -1.88 -19.45 10.01
CA VAL A 608 -1.08 -19.85 11.17
C VAL A 608 -1.32 -21.33 11.48
N ARG A 609 -2.59 -21.76 11.50
CA ARG A 609 -2.96 -23.17 11.75
C ARG A 609 -2.38 -24.13 10.71
N LYS A 610 -2.31 -23.72 9.45
CA LYS A 610 -1.85 -24.57 8.35
C LYS A 610 -0.32 -24.61 8.18
N TYR A 611 0.35 -23.47 8.31
CA TYR A 611 1.76 -23.33 7.90
C TYR A 611 2.73 -23.01 9.05
N VAL A 612 2.24 -22.48 10.17
CA VAL A 612 3.09 -21.99 11.27
C VAL A 612 3.04 -22.93 12.48
N LEU A 613 1.83 -23.37 12.86
CA LEU A 613 1.68 -24.38 13.91
C LEU A 613 2.29 -25.71 13.45
N GLY A 614 2.86 -26.43 14.41
CA GLY A 614 3.63 -27.62 14.14
C GLY A 614 3.96 -28.35 15.44
N ASN A 615 5.11 -29.02 15.50
CA ASN A 615 5.48 -29.76 16.71
C ASN A 615 5.77 -28.86 17.90
N THR A 616 6.28 -27.64 17.67
CA THR A 616 6.65 -26.69 18.73
C THR A 616 5.43 -26.04 19.38
N TYR A 617 4.43 -25.64 18.59
CA TYR A 617 3.21 -25.00 19.05
C TYR A 617 2.01 -25.80 18.53
N LYS A 618 1.21 -26.38 19.43
CA LYS A 618 0.05 -27.21 19.05
C LYS A 618 -1.20 -26.36 18.84
N THR A 619 -1.34 -25.28 19.61
CA THR A 619 -2.47 -24.37 19.54
C THR A 619 -2.01 -22.93 19.29
N LEU A 620 -2.94 -22.09 18.80
CA LEU A 620 -2.71 -20.65 18.67
C LEU A 620 -2.42 -19.99 20.03
N GLU A 621 -3.01 -20.53 21.10
CA GLU A 621 -2.82 -20.01 22.46
C GLU A 621 -1.41 -20.30 22.97
N ASP A 622 -0.84 -21.47 22.62
CA ASP A 622 0.56 -21.81 22.94
C ASP A 622 1.53 -20.79 22.32
N LEU A 623 1.21 -20.27 21.12
CA LEU A 623 2.02 -19.28 20.42
C LEU A 623 1.85 -17.86 20.99
N ARG A 624 0.74 -17.56 21.66
CA ARG A 624 0.36 -16.18 22.04
C ARG A 624 1.41 -15.50 22.90
N PHE A 625 1.90 -16.18 23.94
CA PHE A 625 2.91 -15.62 24.83
C PHE A 625 4.27 -15.50 24.15
N ASP A 626 4.75 -16.57 23.51
CA ASP A 626 6.08 -16.61 22.89
C ASP A 626 6.23 -15.69 21.67
N SER A 627 5.12 -15.31 21.05
CA SER A 627 5.08 -14.31 19.97
C SER A 627 4.85 -12.88 20.47
N SER A 628 4.69 -12.68 21.77
CA SER A 628 4.54 -11.35 22.38
C SER A 628 5.90 -10.70 22.66
N ILE A 629 5.96 -9.38 22.55
CA ILE A 629 7.10 -8.57 23.04
C ILE A 629 7.29 -8.73 24.55
N LEU A 630 6.22 -9.03 25.31
CA LEU A 630 6.28 -9.22 26.75
C LEU A 630 7.08 -10.47 27.15
N SER A 631 7.28 -11.43 26.23
CA SER A 631 8.21 -12.56 26.43
C SER A 631 9.68 -12.11 26.51
N LEU A 632 9.97 -10.88 26.09
CA LEU A 632 11.31 -10.28 26.10
C LEU A 632 11.54 -9.39 27.34
N SER A 633 10.74 -9.56 28.39
CA SER A 633 10.75 -8.71 29.60
C SER A 633 12.15 -8.55 30.20
N ASP A 634 12.94 -9.63 30.27
CA ASP A 634 14.32 -9.61 30.79
C ASP A 634 15.21 -8.65 29.99
N TYR A 635 15.18 -8.72 28.66
CA TYR A 635 15.94 -7.81 27.81
C TYR A 635 15.43 -6.37 27.96
N LEU A 636 14.10 -6.18 27.92
CA LEU A 636 13.47 -4.86 27.94
C LEU A 636 13.73 -4.12 29.26
N GLN A 637 13.67 -4.80 30.40
CA GLN A 637 13.91 -4.18 31.70
C GLN A 637 15.38 -3.81 31.88
N ASN A 638 16.29 -4.71 31.51
CA ASN A 638 17.72 -4.59 31.84
C ASN A 638 18.56 -3.79 30.84
N ASN A 639 18.05 -3.53 29.63
CA ASN A 639 18.81 -2.83 28.58
C ASN A 639 18.27 -1.43 28.26
N ASN A 640 19.17 -0.55 27.82
CA ASN A 640 18.86 0.84 27.46
C ASN A 640 19.20 1.18 26.00
N ASN A 641 19.59 0.18 25.20
CA ASN A 641 19.97 0.35 23.80
C ASN A 641 18.78 0.29 22.83
N TYR A 642 17.54 0.45 23.30
CA TYR A 642 16.36 0.45 22.45
C TYR A 642 15.41 1.60 22.74
N LYS A 643 14.59 1.95 21.75
CA LYS A 643 13.50 2.92 21.83
C LYS A 643 12.26 2.39 21.13
N ILE A 644 11.09 2.56 21.75
CA ILE A 644 9.80 2.17 21.18
C ILE A 644 8.94 3.42 20.99
N TYR A 645 8.36 3.58 19.81
CA TYR A 645 7.33 4.57 19.52
C TYR A 645 6.00 3.87 19.31
N HIS A 646 4.94 4.32 19.97
CA HIS A 646 3.59 3.75 19.84
C HIS A 646 2.52 4.83 20.03
N SER A 647 1.28 4.60 19.61
CA SER A 647 0.19 5.57 19.85
C SER A 647 -0.88 5.01 20.78
N LEU A 648 -1.62 5.87 21.48
CA LEU A 648 -2.71 5.47 22.36
C LEU A 648 -3.89 4.83 21.61
N ASN A 649 -4.09 5.25 20.36
CA ASN A 649 -5.24 4.86 19.54
C ASN A 649 -4.86 3.85 18.43
N ASP A 650 -3.75 3.14 18.58
CA ASP A 650 -3.41 2.01 17.70
C ASP A 650 -4.39 0.85 17.96
N TYR A 651 -5.19 0.51 16.95
CA TYR A 651 -6.24 -0.50 17.07
C TYR A 651 -5.73 -1.95 16.95
N LEU A 652 -4.44 -2.15 16.65
CA LEU A 652 -3.80 -3.47 16.62
C LEU A 652 -3.25 -3.89 17.99
N VAL A 653 -3.44 -3.07 19.01
CA VAL A 653 -3.14 -3.36 20.41
C VAL A 653 -4.31 -2.91 21.30
N ASN A 654 -4.38 -3.42 22.53
CA ASN A 654 -5.32 -2.92 23.52
C ASN A 654 -4.62 -2.10 24.63
N HIS A 655 -5.41 -1.31 25.38
CA HIS A 655 -4.88 -0.46 26.45
C HIS A 655 -4.15 -1.24 27.56
N SER A 656 -4.56 -2.48 27.86
CA SER A 656 -3.89 -3.31 28.85
C SER A 656 -2.48 -3.70 28.39
N GLN A 657 -2.34 -4.12 27.13
CA GLN A 657 -1.04 -4.40 26.51
C GLN A 657 -0.13 -3.17 26.54
N LEU A 658 -0.64 -2.00 26.16
CA LEU A 658 0.15 -0.75 26.18
C LEU A 658 0.59 -0.36 27.59
N LYS A 659 -0.29 -0.49 28.58
CA LYS A 659 0.03 -0.22 29.99
C LYS A 659 1.12 -1.18 30.48
N LYS A 660 1.00 -2.48 30.19
CA LYS A 660 2.03 -3.50 30.52
C LYS A 660 3.37 -3.17 29.87
N LEU A 661 3.38 -2.82 28.58
CA LEU A 661 4.59 -2.42 27.88
C LEU A 661 5.23 -1.17 28.53
N LYS A 662 4.43 -0.14 28.82
CA LYS A 662 4.93 1.10 29.44
C LYS A 662 5.49 0.86 30.84
N LEU A 663 4.85 0.02 31.64
CA LEU A 663 5.35 -0.38 32.96
C LEU A 663 6.68 -1.14 32.86
N CYS A 664 6.82 -2.02 31.87
CA CYS A 664 8.05 -2.79 31.63
C CYS A 664 9.22 -1.92 31.14
N THR A 665 8.94 -0.91 30.32
CA THR A 665 9.98 -0.18 29.54
C THR A 665 10.22 1.26 30.03
N GLY A 666 9.29 1.84 30.79
CA GLY A 666 9.38 3.21 31.30
C GLY A 666 9.54 4.26 30.20
N LYS A 667 10.57 5.11 30.31
CA LYS A 667 10.88 6.20 29.35
C LYS A 667 11.39 5.71 27.98
N LYS A 668 11.70 4.41 27.86
CA LYS A 668 12.16 3.79 26.60
C LYS A 668 11.01 3.63 25.60
N THR A 669 9.76 3.62 26.07
CA THR A 669 8.57 3.70 25.21
C THR A 669 8.01 5.12 25.24
N VAL A 670 7.83 5.71 24.07
CA VAL A 670 7.17 7.00 23.85
C VAL A 670 5.79 6.72 23.27
N ILE A 671 4.77 7.14 24.01
CA ILE A 671 3.37 7.01 23.65
C ILE A 671 2.88 8.34 23.07
N LEU A 672 2.43 8.32 21.82
CA LEU A 672 1.82 9.46 21.15
C LEU A 672 0.31 9.49 21.43
N ASN A 673 -0.26 10.69 21.53
CA ASN A 673 -1.69 10.85 21.82
C ASN A 673 -2.61 10.38 20.66
N ASN A 674 -2.14 10.51 19.42
CA ASN A 674 -2.90 10.20 18.21
C ASN A 674 -1.97 9.57 17.15
N GLY A 675 -2.53 9.30 15.97
CA GLY A 675 -1.79 8.75 14.83
C GLY A 675 -1.99 7.26 14.59
N ALA A 676 -2.71 6.56 15.46
CA ALA A 676 -3.05 5.15 15.32
C ALA A 676 -1.83 4.28 14.91
N HIS A 677 -2.02 3.33 14.00
CA HIS A 677 -0.94 2.48 13.53
C HIS A 677 -0.16 3.18 12.40
N LEU A 678 1.04 3.68 12.70
CA LEU A 678 1.95 4.38 11.76
C LEU A 678 1.42 5.68 11.12
N GLY A 679 0.19 6.09 11.39
CA GLY A 679 -0.41 7.31 10.86
C GLY A 679 0.29 8.59 11.33
N PHE A 680 1.04 8.57 12.44
CA PHE A 680 1.81 9.73 12.91
C PHE A 680 3.15 9.94 12.18
N LEU A 681 3.59 9.02 11.31
CA LEU A 681 4.95 9.07 10.74
C LEU A 681 5.28 10.36 9.99
N TYR A 682 4.27 10.99 9.37
CA TYR A 682 4.43 12.23 8.60
C TYR A 682 4.51 13.50 9.47
N THR A 683 4.25 13.39 10.78
CA THR A 683 4.19 14.53 11.69
C THR A 683 5.58 15.08 12.01
N ASN A 684 5.69 16.39 12.17
CA ASN A 684 6.96 17.05 12.46
C ASN A 684 7.50 16.65 13.83
N GLU A 685 6.62 16.44 14.80
CA GLU A 685 6.93 16.04 16.17
C GLU A 685 7.67 14.70 16.18
N PHE A 686 7.11 13.69 15.50
CA PHE A 686 7.75 12.39 15.37
C PHE A 686 9.07 12.48 14.59
N ILE A 687 9.07 13.15 13.42
CA ILE A 687 10.27 13.27 12.58
C ILE A 687 11.41 13.97 13.32
N ASN A 688 11.11 15.04 14.07
CA ASN A 688 12.09 15.78 14.85
C ASN A 688 12.64 14.96 16.01
N GLU A 689 11.77 14.20 16.70
CA GLU A 689 12.23 13.32 17.79
C GLU A 689 13.09 12.17 17.26
N LEU A 690 12.69 11.54 16.16
CA LEU A 690 13.49 10.51 15.49
C LEU A 690 14.84 11.07 15.05
N LYS A 691 14.90 12.30 14.51
CA LYS A 691 16.16 12.98 14.14
C LYS A 691 17.10 13.15 15.33
N LYS A 692 16.58 13.47 16.51
CA LYS A 692 17.39 13.53 17.74
C LYS A 692 17.92 12.16 18.11
N ASP A 693 17.08 11.13 18.00
CA ASP A 693 17.44 9.76 18.32
C ASP A 693 18.53 9.19 17.41
N ILE A 694 18.57 9.61 16.15
CA ILE A 694 19.57 9.16 15.17
C ILE A 694 20.73 10.15 15.03
N ALA A 695 20.82 11.19 15.86
CA ALA A 695 21.91 12.16 15.74
C ALA A 695 23.27 11.53 16.09
N ILE A 696 24.27 11.74 15.23
CA ILE A 696 25.66 11.29 15.47
C ILE A 696 26.41 12.39 16.25
N PRO A 697 26.91 12.14 17.48
CA PRO A 697 27.50 13.16 18.34
C PRO A 697 28.65 13.98 17.73
N ASN A 698 29.46 13.38 16.84
CA ASN A 698 30.72 13.96 16.36
C ASN A 698 30.64 14.78 15.07
N LYS A 699 29.47 14.96 14.43
CA LYS A 699 29.34 15.76 13.18
C LYS A 699 28.80 17.17 13.37
N ILE A 700 28.32 17.53 14.57
CA ILE A 700 27.75 18.85 14.87
C ILE A 700 28.83 19.95 14.96
N ALA A 701 30.11 19.57 15.13
CA ALA A 701 31.22 20.53 15.23
C ALA A 701 31.70 21.09 13.87
N ASN A 702 31.37 20.47 12.74
CA ASN A 702 31.90 20.86 11.41
C ASN A 702 30.86 21.53 10.49
N SER A 703 29.63 21.80 10.95
CA SER A 703 28.61 22.52 10.17
C SER A 703 28.46 24.00 10.54
N LYS A 704 29.29 24.49 11.45
CA LYS A 704 29.50 25.92 11.71
C LYS A 704 30.94 26.29 11.34
N ASN A 705 31.22 26.37 10.04
CA ASN A 705 32.31 27.17 9.48
C ASN A 705 32.03 27.44 8.00
#